data_AF-A0A3D1HS60-F1
#
_entry.id   AF-A0A3D1HS60-F1
#
_cell.length_a   1.000
_cell.length_b   1.000
_cell.length_c   1.000
_cell.angle_alpha   90.00
_cell.angle_beta   90.00
_cell.angle_gamma   90.00
#
_symmetry.space_group_name_H-M   'P 1'
#
loop_
_entity.id
_entity.type
_entity.pdbx_description
1 polymer ?
#
loop_
_entity_poly.entity_id
_entity_poly.type
_entity_poly.pdbx_seq_one_letter_code
_entity_poly.pdbx_strand_id
1 'polypeptide(L)'
;MKKDFITRQEHRQPLRHLYGWLKSLQSTVIFMQTGAHPDDETSRMLARLSLGDGMHVVYVNAVRGQGGQNALGPERGDALGYLRSEELFEAMKVIRADIGWLAETPDDPIRDFGFSKSAEQTYEHWGKTHTLRQMVKMVRLFRPDILIPTFLDVPGQHGHHRAVTQTTLAAFDEAARADSFDDLGLPVWQVNALYLPAWGGGGGSYDDEVPPPDATHEILTGDYDPVLGGTYAQVGEWSRACHATQGMGRPVDEEERPVPLHQLRTASGTPVHSNLTEGVPETLAALAAHCNADADGSSDAGPQAATDAQQAAADALAAFPDSKAVMGALCRLQSALLTLDAHIVPAHKHRVQLKMRQVAMAASEAAALQLHFEISPTVPEIGSTAEARLSWHVADTANAPRLSATLQGSGQLDCGAFSDTGDAGRRRAMTAPLTVSAPPIDAMAGWHGIMAGPASLHAEVCLHVGDSQFVLPLCPDTIFSTKPRQTGHIAPARTLLRLGEDTGFDMQLLPDATVPAAEDAKLSLPDGWQFEAAPAASSTGMSGRVTLASDARAGHYRIHATLADEPVYTAQELAYAHIRRQTRFSRAAADIALVDTAGLDGLTIGWIDGGVDEAHHWAGQLGAQIVQLDDSDLQSGSFDGLDVLVAGVFAGGTRPVNQSMRYIRPWIEAGG
;
A
#
# COMPACT_ATOMS: atom_id res chain seq x y z
N MET A 1 21.01 -6.22 7.46
CA MET A 1 21.91 -5.06 7.71
C MET A 1 22.94 -4.84 6.60
N LYS A 2 23.84 -5.79 6.27
CA LYS A 2 24.68 -5.69 5.04
C LYS A 2 24.25 -6.63 3.91
N LYS A 3 23.70 -7.81 4.23
CA LYS A 3 23.27 -8.82 3.24
C LYS A 3 22.15 -8.28 2.34
N ASP A 4 21.15 -7.64 2.91
CA ASP A 4 19.96 -7.15 2.22
C ASP A 4 20.32 -6.19 1.06
N PHE A 5 21.28 -5.29 1.27
CA PHE A 5 21.85 -4.42 0.22
C PHE A 5 22.59 -5.21 -0.86
N ILE A 6 23.44 -6.18 -0.47
CA ILE A 6 24.19 -7.03 -1.41
C ILE A 6 23.23 -7.86 -2.27
N THR A 7 22.19 -8.44 -1.67
CA THR A 7 21.15 -9.22 -2.35
C THR A 7 20.35 -8.36 -3.34
N ARG A 8 19.96 -7.14 -2.95
CA ARG A 8 19.32 -6.18 -3.88
C ARG A 8 20.25 -5.73 -5.01
N GLN A 9 21.55 -5.60 -4.74
CA GLN A 9 22.56 -5.28 -5.76
C GLN A 9 22.75 -6.43 -6.76
N GLU A 10 22.79 -7.67 -6.29
CA GLU A 10 22.88 -8.88 -7.12
C GLU A 10 21.63 -9.09 -7.99
N HIS A 11 20.44 -8.88 -7.43
CA HIS A 11 19.18 -9.03 -8.16
C HIS A 11 18.79 -7.82 -9.04
N ARG A 12 19.61 -6.78 -9.14
CA ARG A 12 19.29 -5.61 -9.99
C ARG A 12 19.29 -6.00 -11.47
N GLN A 13 18.18 -5.74 -12.17
CA GLN A 13 18.03 -6.03 -13.60
C GLN A 13 17.98 -4.72 -14.45
N PRO A 14 19.10 -3.98 -14.60
CA PRO A 14 19.09 -2.63 -15.19
C PRO A 14 18.59 -2.59 -16.64
N LEU A 15 18.92 -3.61 -17.46
CA LEU A 15 18.41 -3.69 -18.83
C LEU A 15 16.90 -3.95 -18.89
N ARG A 16 16.35 -4.75 -17.97
CA ARG A 16 14.90 -4.96 -17.84
C ARG A 16 14.19 -3.68 -17.38
N HIS A 17 14.78 -2.95 -16.43
CA HIS A 17 14.26 -1.66 -15.99
C HIS A 17 14.23 -0.66 -17.14
N LEU A 18 15.35 -0.52 -17.88
CA LEU A 18 15.45 0.33 -19.05
C LEU A 18 14.41 -0.05 -20.11
N TYR A 19 14.32 -1.34 -20.47
CA TYR A 19 13.33 -1.84 -21.42
C TYR A 19 11.90 -1.48 -21.01
N GLY A 20 11.54 -1.71 -19.75
CA GLY A 20 10.22 -1.33 -19.23
C GLY A 20 9.95 0.18 -19.31
N TRP A 21 10.96 1.03 -19.08
CA TRP A 21 10.80 2.48 -19.28
C TRP A 21 10.60 2.81 -20.76
N LEU A 22 11.40 2.24 -21.66
CA LEU A 22 11.27 2.44 -23.12
C LEU A 22 9.92 1.96 -23.65
N LYS A 23 9.38 0.85 -23.13
CA LYS A 23 8.02 0.38 -23.41
C LYS A 23 6.97 1.38 -22.93
N SER A 24 7.11 1.93 -21.72
CA SER A 24 6.19 2.95 -21.21
C SER A 24 6.19 4.26 -22.02
N LEU A 25 7.20 4.52 -22.87
CA LEU A 25 7.21 5.70 -23.74
C LEU A 25 6.32 5.56 -24.99
N GLN A 26 5.82 4.35 -25.30
CA GLN A 26 5.08 4.10 -26.55
C GLN A 26 3.58 4.45 -26.49
N SER A 27 2.97 4.43 -25.30
CA SER A 27 1.54 4.71 -25.12
C SER A 27 1.28 5.88 -24.16
N THR A 28 0.38 6.79 -24.51
CA THR A 28 -0.07 7.92 -23.66
C THR A 28 -1.35 7.65 -22.87
N VAL A 29 -1.84 6.41 -22.89
CA VAL A 29 -3.07 5.99 -22.18
C VAL A 29 -2.79 5.78 -20.68
N ILE A 30 -3.76 6.16 -19.84
CA ILE A 30 -3.74 5.94 -18.40
C ILE A 30 -4.90 5.01 -18.00
N PHE A 31 -4.58 3.91 -17.33
CA PHE A 31 -5.55 2.90 -16.89
C PHE A 31 -5.58 2.83 -15.36
N MET A 32 -6.76 2.90 -14.74
CA MET A 32 -6.93 2.79 -13.30
C MET A 32 -7.79 1.59 -12.92
N GLN A 33 -7.21 0.66 -12.14
CA GLN A 33 -7.96 -0.35 -11.39
C GLN A 33 -8.15 0.09 -9.94
N THR A 34 -9.32 -0.19 -9.36
CA THR A 34 -9.67 0.12 -7.97
C THR A 34 -9.99 -1.16 -7.19
N GLY A 35 -9.46 -1.30 -5.98
CA GLY A 35 -9.72 -2.44 -5.09
C GLY A 35 -9.75 -2.02 -3.62
N ALA A 36 -10.04 -2.97 -2.73
CA ALA A 36 -10.14 -2.70 -1.30
C ALA A 36 -8.84 -3.04 -0.57
N HIS A 37 -8.32 -4.25 -0.78
CA HIS A 37 -7.20 -4.81 -0.05
C HIS A 37 -5.96 -4.97 -0.94
N PRO A 38 -4.75 -4.89 -0.37
CA PRO A 38 -3.55 -5.42 -1.00
C PRO A 38 -3.79 -6.90 -1.36
N ASP A 39 -3.52 -7.33 -2.60
CA ASP A 39 -3.80 -8.65 -3.22
C ASP A 39 -5.02 -8.79 -4.13
N ASP A 40 -5.97 -7.86 -4.03
CA ASP A 40 -7.15 -7.77 -4.90
C ASP A 40 -6.74 -7.56 -6.38
N GLU A 41 -5.60 -6.92 -6.65
CA GLU A 41 -5.28 -6.45 -8.00
C GLU A 41 -5.24 -7.57 -9.05
N THR A 42 -5.75 -7.31 -10.26
CA THR A 42 -5.77 -8.31 -11.34
C THR A 42 -4.40 -8.33 -12.04
N SER A 43 -3.37 -8.79 -11.32
CA SER A 43 -1.96 -8.53 -11.63
C SER A 43 -1.53 -8.96 -13.04
N ARG A 44 -2.12 -10.04 -13.62
CA ARG A 44 -1.89 -10.46 -15.02
C ARG A 44 -2.38 -9.46 -16.07
N MET A 45 -3.53 -8.81 -15.83
CA MET A 45 -4.08 -7.76 -16.69
C MET A 45 -3.17 -6.53 -16.63
N LEU A 46 -2.85 -6.11 -15.41
CA LEU A 46 -2.02 -4.93 -15.17
C LEU A 46 -0.60 -5.10 -15.72
N ALA A 47 -0.03 -6.31 -15.63
CA ALA A 47 1.23 -6.67 -16.28
C ALA A 47 1.17 -6.52 -17.81
N ARG A 48 0.11 -7.03 -18.47
CA ARG A 48 -0.07 -6.91 -19.91
C ARG A 48 -0.17 -5.46 -20.37
N LEU A 49 -1.00 -4.67 -19.70
CA LEU A 49 -1.25 -3.26 -20.04
C LEU A 49 -0.02 -2.38 -19.81
N SER A 50 0.66 -2.53 -18.66
CA SER A 50 1.83 -1.70 -18.32
C SER A 50 3.08 -2.12 -19.09
N LEU A 51 3.44 -3.40 -19.05
CA LEU A 51 4.72 -3.88 -19.59
C LEU A 51 4.65 -4.19 -21.08
N GLY A 52 3.50 -4.67 -21.56
CA GLY A 52 3.28 -5.04 -22.96
C GLY A 52 2.79 -3.87 -23.81
N ASP A 53 1.69 -3.21 -23.43
CA ASP A 53 1.13 -2.09 -24.21
C ASP A 53 1.76 -0.74 -23.86
N GLY A 54 2.55 -0.68 -22.78
CA GLY A 54 3.22 0.55 -22.35
C GLY A 54 2.29 1.59 -21.71
N MET A 55 1.05 1.21 -21.40
CA MET A 55 0.09 2.10 -20.73
C MET A 55 0.59 2.50 -19.35
N HIS A 56 0.19 3.67 -18.88
CA HIS A 56 0.42 4.03 -17.49
C HIS A 56 -0.67 3.43 -16.60
N VAL A 57 -0.34 2.34 -15.92
CA VAL A 57 -1.26 1.67 -15.01
C VAL A 57 -1.17 2.27 -13.61
N VAL A 58 -2.33 2.51 -13.00
CA VAL A 58 -2.51 2.92 -11.61
C VAL A 58 -3.42 1.90 -10.92
N TYR A 59 -3.04 1.45 -9.73
CA TYR A 59 -3.90 0.71 -8.82
C TYR A 59 -4.30 1.63 -7.66
N VAL A 60 -5.58 1.75 -7.34
CA VAL A 60 -6.07 2.55 -6.21
C VAL A 60 -6.72 1.63 -5.20
N ASN A 61 -6.17 1.60 -3.99
CA ASN A 61 -6.52 0.66 -2.96
C ASN A 61 -7.15 1.35 -1.75
N ALA A 62 -8.22 0.80 -1.19
CA ALA A 62 -8.96 1.46 -0.11
C ALA A 62 -8.25 1.39 1.24
N VAL A 63 -8.05 0.16 1.75
CA VAL A 63 -7.59 -0.14 3.12
C VAL A 63 -6.28 -0.92 3.10
N ARG A 64 -5.52 -0.94 4.20
CA ARG A 64 -4.17 -1.55 4.23
C ARG A 64 -4.16 -3.05 4.58
N GLY A 65 -5.33 -3.70 4.66
CA GLY A 65 -5.45 -5.14 4.95
C GLY A 65 -5.21 -5.49 6.42
N GLN A 66 -5.52 -4.58 7.35
CA GLN A 66 -5.29 -4.73 8.79
C GLN A 66 -6.06 -5.89 9.45
N GLY A 67 -7.21 -6.27 8.89
CA GLY A 67 -8.12 -7.31 9.40
C GLY A 67 -7.82 -8.71 8.86
N GLY A 68 -6.86 -8.84 7.94
CA GLY A 68 -6.51 -10.10 7.30
C GLY A 68 -5.78 -11.11 8.18
N GLN A 69 -5.71 -12.35 7.69
CA GLN A 69 -4.82 -13.38 8.23
C GLN A 69 -3.36 -13.09 7.86
N ASN A 70 -2.42 -13.77 8.52
CA ASN A 70 -0.98 -13.59 8.34
C ASN A 70 -0.34 -14.97 8.35
N ALA A 71 0.22 -15.36 7.21
CA ALA A 71 0.86 -16.66 6.99
C ALA A 71 2.32 -16.72 7.48
N LEU A 72 2.94 -15.57 7.80
CA LEU A 72 4.36 -15.48 8.14
C LEU A 72 4.64 -15.29 9.63
N GLY A 73 3.76 -14.59 10.35
CA GLY A 73 4.09 -14.07 11.67
C GLY A 73 2.91 -13.66 12.55
N PRO A 74 3.19 -13.15 13.77
CA PRO A 74 2.20 -12.80 14.77
C PRO A 74 1.56 -11.41 14.55
N GLU A 75 1.98 -10.65 13.54
CA GLU A 75 1.48 -9.29 13.29
C GLU A 75 -0.01 -9.30 12.91
N ARG A 76 -0.76 -8.39 13.53
CA ARG A 76 -2.20 -8.16 13.36
C ARG A 76 -2.48 -6.66 13.35
N GLY A 77 -3.63 -6.25 12.81
CA GLY A 77 -4.04 -4.84 12.84
C GLY A 77 -3.07 -3.96 12.06
N ASP A 78 -2.70 -2.81 12.64
CA ASP A 78 -1.77 -1.87 11.99
C ASP A 78 -0.44 -2.52 11.60
N ALA A 79 0.15 -3.36 12.47
CA ALA A 79 1.44 -3.97 12.19
C ALA A 79 1.39 -4.81 10.89
N LEU A 80 0.29 -5.53 10.67
CA LEU A 80 0.04 -6.25 9.42
C LEU A 80 -0.22 -5.29 8.25
N GLY A 81 -0.93 -4.18 8.47
CA GLY A 81 -1.16 -3.16 7.45
C GLY A 81 0.12 -2.49 6.95
N TYR A 82 1.14 -2.33 7.80
CA TYR A 82 2.44 -1.80 7.40
C TYR A 82 3.23 -2.82 6.56
N LEU A 83 3.15 -4.11 6.91
CA LEU A 83 3.72 -5.20 6.09
C LEU A 83 3.05 -5.22 4.70
N ARG A 84 1.72 -5.34 4.66
CA ARG A 84 0.94 -5.46 3.42
C ARG A 84 1.01 -4.22 2.52
N SER A 85 1.19 -3.03 3.08
CA SER A 85 1.48 -1.83 2.28
C SER A 85 2.79 -1.97 1.51
N GLU A 86 3.86 -2.47 2.15
CA GLU A 86 5.13 -2.74 1.47
C GLU A 86 5.06 -3.91 0.50
N GLU A 87 4.32 -4.99 0.84
CA GLU A 87 4.07 -6.10 -0.09
C GLU A 87 3.39 -5.61 -1.38
N LEU A 88 2.41 -4.70 -1.26
CA LEU A 88 1.78 -4.06 -2.41
C LEU A 88 2.74 -3.15 -3.17
N PHE A 89 3.58 -2.36 -2.49
CA PHE A 89 4.60 -1.54 -3.16
C PHE A 89 5.61 -2.41 -3.95
N GLU A 90 6.02 -3.58 -3.44
CA GLU A 90 6.87 -4.51 -4.18
C GLU A 90 6.12 -5.21 -5.33
N ALA A 91 4.86 -5.63 -5.12
CA ALA A 91 4.00 -6.17 -6.17
C ALA A 91 3.86 -5.18 -7.34
N MET A 92 3.53 -3.91 -7.04
CA MET A 92 3.35 -2.87 -8.06
C MET A 92 4.65 -2.56 -8.81
N LYS A 93 5.83 -2.69 -8.19
CA LYS A 93 7.13 -2.56 -8.88
C LYS A 93 7.35 -3.65 -9.94
N VAL A 94 6.92 -4.89 -9.68
CA VAL A 94 7.06 -6.02 -10.64
C VAL A 94 6.31 -5.73 -11.94
N ILE A 95 5.10 -5.20 -11.84
CA ILE A 95 4.24 -4.85 -12.99
C ILE A 95 4.36 -3.39 -13.45
N ARG A 96 5.20 -2.58 -12.77
CA ARG A 96 5.36 -1.13 -13.02
C ARG A 96 4.02 -0.38 -13.02
N ALA A 97 3.24 -0.57 -11.97
CA ALA A 97 2.04 0.22 -11.70
C ALA A 97 2.33 1.31 -10.66
N ASP A 98 1.66 2.45 -10.79
CA ASP A 98 1.51 3.44 -9.72
C ASP A 98 0.47 2.95 -8.70
N ILE A 99 0.53 3.46 -7.47
CA ILE A 99 -0.38 3.10 -6.37
C ILE A 99 -1.03 4.36 -5.82
N GLY A 100 -2.31 4.30 -5.47
CA GLY A 100 -3.00 5.30 -4.66
C GLY A 100 -3.71 4.68 -3.47
N TRP A 101 -3.85 5.44 -2.39
CA TRP A 101 -4.50 5.00 -1.17
C TRP A 101 -5.70 5.90 -0.86
N LEU A 102 -6.89 5.32 -0.65
CA LEU A 102 -8.01 6.12 -0.14
C LEU A 102 -7.78 6.49 1.33
N ALA A 103 -7.25 5.54 2.11
CA ALA A 103 -6.77 5.73 3.49
C ALA A 103 -5.40 6.41 3.53
N GLU A 104 -5.41 7.75 3.51
CA GLU A 104 -4.18 8.55 3.43
C GLU A 104 -3.43 8.69 4.76
N THR A 105 -4.10 8.53 5.90
CA THR A 105 -3.51 8.61 7.24
C THR A 105 -3.86 7.38 8.08
N PRO A 106 -3.10 7.08 9.17
CA PRO A 106 -3.42 5.96 10.07
C PRO A 106 -4.79 6.07 10.75
N ASP A 107 -5.29 7.30 10.91
CA ASP A 107 -6.55 7.65 11.57
C ASP A 107 -7.72 7.88 10.58
N ASP A 108 -7.52 7.62 9.27
CA ASP A 108 -8.60 7.73 8.28
C ASP A 108 -9.69 6.68 8.56
N PRO A 109 -10.99 7.04 8.50
CA PRO A 109 -12.08 6.08 8.72
C PRO A 109 -12.16 4.97 7.67
N ILE A 110 -11.56 5.14 6.49
CA ILE A 110 -11.42 4.08 5.48
C ILE A 110 -10.40 3.05 6.00
N ARG A 111 -10.89 2.10 6.80
CA ARG A 111 -10.07 1.16 7.55
C ARG A 111 -10.62 -0.24 7.47
N ASP A 112 -9.72 -1.22 7.36
CA ASP A 112 -10.09 -2.62 7.43
C ASP A 112 -10.49 -2.97 8.88
N PHE A 113 -11.79 -3.28 9.06
CA PHE A 113 -12.37 -3.72 10.33
C PHE A 113 -12.66 -5.23 10.36
N GLY A 114 -12.11 -5.99 9.40
CA GLY A 114 -12.35 -7.41 9.23
C GLY A 114 -13.52 -7.72 8.29
N PHE A 115 -14.14 -8.88 8.50
CA PHE A 115 -15.09 -9.44 7.54
C PHE A 115 -16.44 -8.70 7.53
N SER A 116 -16.87 -8.27 6.33
CA SER A 116 -18.21 -7.73 6.09
C SER A 116 -18.85 -8.36 4.86
N LYS A 117 -20.19 -8.36 4.78
CA LYS A 117 -20.99 -8.77 3.60
C LYS A 117 -21.76 -7.61 2.94
N SER A 118 -21.65 -6.39 3.48
CA SER A 118 -22.51 -5.25 3.11
C SER A 118 -21.69 -3.98 2.85
N ALA A 119 -22.02 -3.29 1.75
CA ALA A 119 -21.46 -1.98 1.47
C ALA A 119 -22.01 -0.94 2.46
N GLU A 120 -23.26 -1.10 2.90
CA GLU A 120 -23.94 -0.24 3.86
C GLU A 120 -23.22 -0.24 5.21
N GLN A 121 -22.96 -1.43 5.78
CA GLN A 121 -22.14 -1.57 6.99
C GLN A 121 -20.73 -0.98 6.79
N THR A 122 -20.12 -1.22 5.64
CA THR A 122 -18.80 -0.64 5.32
C THR A 122 -18.84 0.89 5.36
N TYR A 123 -19.90 1.51 4.84
CA TYR A 123 -20.09 2.96 4.87
C TYR A 123 -20.47 3.52 6.25
N GLU A 124 -21.02 2.72 7.17
CA GLU A 124 -21.20 3.12 8.58
C GLU A 124 -19.84 3.34 9.26
N HIS A 125 -18.82 2.56 8.88
CA HIS A 125 -17.43 2.74 9.34
C HIS A 125 -16.67 3.81 8.55
N TRP A 126 -16.68 3.73 7.22
CA TRP A 126 -15.81 4.56 6.36
C TRP A 126 -16.37 5.95 6.05
N GLY A 127 -17.69 6.15 6.21
CA GLY A 127 -18.39 7.35 5.78
C GLY A 127 -18.52 7.44 4.25
N LYS A 128 -19.73 7.22 3.71
CA LYS A 128 -19.97 7.20 2.26
C LYS A 128 -19.46 8.43 1.51
N THR A 129 -19.74 9.63 2.03
CA THR A 129 -19.31 10.90 1.41
C THR A 129 -17.79 11.08 1.43
N HIS A 130 -17.12 10.70 2.52
CA HIS A 130 -15.66 10.75 2.62
C HIS A 130 -15.00 9.74 1.66
N THR A 131 -15.50 8.50 1.64
CA THR A 131 -15.03 7.46 0.71
C THR A 131 -15.13 7.92 -0.75
N LEU A 132 -16.25 8.54 -1.13
CA LEU A 132 -16.45 9.11 -2.47
C LEU A 132 -15.52 10.30 -2.76
N ARG A 133 -15.31 11.21 -1.79
CA ARG A 133 -14.35 12.31 -1.92
C ARG A 133 -12.94 11.80 -2.20
N GLN A 134 -12.48 10.78 -1.46
CA GLN A 134 -11.16 10.19 -1.64
C GLN A 134 -11.04 9.50 -3.02
N MET A 135 -12.08 8.81 -3.50
CA MET A 135 -12.06 8.22 -4.85
C MET A 135 -12.03 9.29 -5.95
N VAL A 136 -12.86 10.34 -5.83
CA VAL A 136 -12.86 11.48 -6.76
C VAL A 136 -11.49 12.19 -6.78
N LYS A 137 -10.84 12.33 -5.62
CA LYS A 137 -9.47 12.83 -5.52
C LYS A 137 -8.50 11.98 -6.35
N MET A 138 -8.55 10.66 -6.25
CA MET A 138 -7.67 9.78 -7.04
C MET A 138 -7.95 9.89 -8.55
N VAL A 139 -9.22 9.87 -8.97
CA VAL A 139 -9.59 10.03 -10.39
C VAL A 139 -9.12 11.38 -10.95
N ARG A 140 -9.26 12.49 -10.21
CA ARG A 140 -8.79 13.82 -10.64
C ARG A 140 -7.26 13.98 -10.58
N LEU A 141 -6.59 13.28 -9.67
CA LEU A 141 -5.13 13.29 -9.54
C LEU A 141 -4.48 12.55 -10.72
N PHE A 142 -4.90 11.31 -10.96
CA PHE A 142 -4.33 10.40 -11.96
C PHE A 142 -4.95 10.52 -13.36
N ARG A 143 -6.11 11.15 -13.50
CA ARG A 143 -6.77 11.42 -14.80
C ARG A 143 -6.83 10.20 -15.75
N PRO A 144 -7.37 9.05 -15.29
CA PRO A 144 -7.39 7.84 -16.11
C PRO A 144 -8.34 7.97 -17.31
N ASP A 145 -7.94 7.38 -18.43
CA ASP A 145 -8.80 7.16 -19.59
C ASP A 145 -9.82 6.05 -19.34
N ILE A 146 -9.35 5.00 -18.66
CA ILE A 146 -10.10 3.77 -18.43
C ILE A 146 -10.14 3.52 -16.91
N LEU A 147 -11.34 3.30 -16.37
CA LEU A 147 -11.57 3.01 -14.96
C LEU A 147 -12.27 1.66 -14.80
N ILE A 148 -11.84 0.86 -13.82
CA ILE A 148 -12.45 -0.44 -13.47
C ILE A 148 -12.34 -0.73 -11.97
N PRO A 149 -13.40 -1.24 -11.31
CA PRO A 149 -13.31 -1.91 -10.02
C PRO A 149 -12.90 -3.37 -10.20
N THR A 150 -12.11 -3.91 -9.27
CA THR A 150 -11.65 -5.32 -9.29
C THR A 150 -12.80 -6.32 -9.25
N PHE A 151 -13.87 -6.00 -8.52
CA PHE A 151 -14.99 -6.90 -8.23
C PHE A 151 -16.32 -6.31 -8.69
N LEU A 152 -17.37 -7.13 -8.57
CA LEU A 152 -18.76 -6.73 -8.77
C LEU A 152 -19.41 -6.35 -7.43
N ASP A 153 -20.37 -5.43 -7.46
CA ASP A 153 -21.30 -5.22 -6.34
C ASP A 153 -22.46 -6.21 -6.46
N VAL A 154 -22.24 -7.42 -5.95
CA VAL A 154 -23.23 -8.51 -5.91
C VAL A 154 -23.36 -9.06 -4.48
N PRO A 155 -24.53 -9.61 -4.10
CA PRO A 155 -24.66 -10.37 -2.86
C PRO A 155 -23.69 -11.56 -2.83
N GLY A 156 -23.32 -12.01 -1.63
CA GLY A 156 -22.25 -13.00 -1.40
C GLY A 156 -20.83 -12.43 -1.35
N GLN A 157 -20.58 -11.28 -1.98
CA GLN A 157 -19.28 -10.62 -2.06
C GLN A 157 -18.91 -9.82 -0.79
N HIS A 158 -17.61 -9.60 -0.54
CA HIS A 158 -17.12 -8.89 0.63
C HIS A 158 -17.59 -7.42 0.67
N GLY A 159 -18.01 -6.94 1.85
CA GLY A 159 -18.57 -5.60 2.04
C GLY A 159 -17.64 -4.48 1.55
N HIS A 160 -16.33 -4.57 1.84
CA HIS A 160 -15.34 -3.63 1.33
C HIS A 160 -15.26 -3.62 -0.20
N HIS A 161 -15.31 -4.78 -0.87
CA HIS A 161 -15.25 -4.88 -2.34
C HIS A 161 -16.48 -4.21 -2.97
N ARG A 162 -17.65 -4.45 -2.37
CA ARG A 162 -18.92 -3.85 -2.78
C ARG A 162 -18.93 -2.33 -2.59
N ALA A 163 -18.45 -1.84 -1.45
CA ALA A 163 -18.33 -0.41 -1.17
C ALA A 163 -17.33 0.28 -2.11
N VAL A 164 -16.16 -0.30 -2.37
CA VAL A 164 -15.22 0.23 -3.37
C VAL A 164 -15.87 0.26 -4.75
N THR A 165 -16.52 -0.82 -5.17
CA THR A 165 -17.21 -0.92 -6.47
C THR A 165 -18.26 0.18 -6.64
N GLN A 166 -19.19 0.32 -5.68
CA GLN A 166 -20.19 1.41 -5.70
C GLN A 166 -19.53 2.80 -5.76
N THR A 167 -18.42 3.00 -5.04
CA THR A 167 -17.70 4.28 -5.00
C THR A 167 -17.00 4.58 -6.33
N THR A 168 -16.36 3.58 -6.95
CA THR A 168 -15.73 3.70 -8.28
C THR A 168 -16.76 4.04 -9.36
N LEU A 169 -17.92 3.40 -9.34
CA LEU A 169 -19.02 3.69 -10.27
C LEU A 169 -19.53 5.13 -10.11
N ALA A 170 -19.69 5.62 -8.88
CA ALA A 170 -20.09 6.99 -8.62
C ALA A 170 -18.99 8.01 -9.00
N ALA A 171 -17.72 7.70 -8.75
CA ALA A 171 -16.60 8.59 -9.07
C ALA A 171 -16.42 8.84 -10.57
N PHE A 172 -16.88 7.93 -11.45
CA PHE A 172 -16.89 8.14 -12.90
C PHE A 172 -17.70 9.37 -13.32
N ASP A 173 -18.86 9.60 -12.68
CA ASP A 173 -19.73 10.75 -12.94
C ASP A 173 -19.29 11.97 -12.10
N GLU A 174 -18.95 11.78 -10.81
CA GLU A 174 -18.63 12.87 -9.88
C GLU A 174 -17.26 13.54 -10.12
N ALA A 175 -16.26 12.81 -10.66
CA ALA A 175 -14.96 13.41 -10.97
C ALA A 175 -15.05 14.49 -12.06
N ALA A 176 -16.06 14.44 -12.93
CA ALA A 176 -16.31 15.42 -14.00
C ALA A 176 -17.08 16.67 -13.52
N ARG A 177 -17.66 16.65 -12.31
CA ARG A 177 -18.51 17.72 -11.77
C ARG A 177 -17.71 18.80 -11.02
N ALA A 178 -17.79 20.05 -11.48
CA ALA A 178 -17.03 21.16 -10.87
C ALA A 178 -17.54 21.58 -9.47
N ASP A 179 -18.79 21.27 -9.13
CA ASP A 179 -19.41 21.51 -7.83
C ASP A 179 -19.23 20.34 -6.84
N SER A 180 -18.71 19.21 -7.30
CA SER A 180 -18.45 18.03 -6.46
C SER A 180 -17.03 18.10 -5.90
N PHE A 181 -16.90 18.17 -4.57
CA PHE A 181 -15.61 18.20 -3.86
C PHE A 181 -14.63 19.25 -4.43
N ASP A 182 -15.08 20.50 -4.52
CA ASP A 182 -14.30 21.65 -4.98
C ASP A 182 -13.10 21.94 -4.06
N ASP A 183 -13.25 21.62 -2.77
CA ASP A 183 -12.24 21.68 -1.71
C ASP A 183 -10.96 20.88 -2.01
N LEU A 184 -11.00 19.92 -2.95
CA LEU A 184 -9.84 19.17 -3.42
C LEU A 184 -8.82 20.04 -4.19
N GLY A 185 -9.24 21.17 -4.78
CA GLY A 185 -8.37 22.03 -5.59
C GLY A 185 -7.82 21.37 -6.86
N LEU A 186 -8.32 20.19 -7.22
CA LEU A 186 -7.91 19.44 -8.42
C LEU A 186 -8.87 19.74 -9.59
N PRO A 187 -8.36 19.88 -10.83
CA PRO A 187 -9.21 20.01 -12.02
C PRO A 187 -10.18 18.82 -12.15
N VAL A 188 -11.39 19.09 -12.63
CA VAL A 188 -12.34 18.02 -12.99
C VAL A 188 -11.76 17.12 -14.08
N TRP A 189 -12.18 15.86 -14.07
CA TRP A 189 -11.77 14.87 -15.05
C TRP A 189 -12.93 13.94 -15.41
N GLN A 190 -13.22 13.83 -16.71
CA GLN A 190 -14.14 12.83 -17.25
C GLN A 190 -13.32 11.65 -17.76
N VAL A 191 -13.48 10.49 -17.15
CA VAL A 191 -12.93 9.22 -17.63
C VAL A 191 -13.63 8.84 -18.94
N ASN A 192 -12.91 8.34 -19.94
CA ASN A 192 -13.47 7.98 -21.25
C ASN A 192 -14.38 6.74 -21.18
N ALA A 193 -13.94 5.69 -20.49
CA ALA A 193 -14.67 4.42 -20.42
C ALA A 193 -14.60 3.76 -19.03
N LEU A 194 -15.73 3.16 -18.62
CA LEU A 194 -15.94 2.45 -17.36
C LEU A 194 -16.22 0.98 -17.66
N TYR A 195 -15.40 0.10 -17.12
CA TYR A 195 -15.53 -1.35 -17.26
C TYR A 195 -15.84 -2.01 -15.91
N LEU A 196 -16.32 -3.24 -15.99
CA LEU A 196 -16.47 -4.20 -14.90
C LEU A 196 -15.72 -5.50 -15.27
N PRO A 197 -15.32 -6.31 -14.29
CA PRO A 197 -14.91 -7.69 -14.54
C PRO A 197 -16.08 -8.49 -15.13
N ALA A 198 -15.84 -9.26 -16.19
CA ALA A 198 -16.80 -10.24 -16.70
C ALA A 198 -16.52 -11.65 -16.13
N TRP A 199 -16.13 -11.71 -14.85
CA TRP A 199 -15.90 -12.93 -14.07
C TRP A 199 -16.37 -12.71 -12.62
N GLY A 200 -16.72 -13.79 -11.93
CA GLY A 200 -17.07 -13.74 -10.50
C GLY A 200 -15.82 -13.56 -9.61
N GLY A 201 -15.94 -12.80 -8.53
CA GLY A 201 -14.84 -12.51 -7.61
C GLY A 201 -14.38 -13.72 -6.80
N GLY A 202 -15.26 -14.71 -6.59
CA GLY A 202 -14.97 -15.94 -5.85
C GLY A 202 -14.42 -17.06 -6.73
N GLY A 203 -13.13 -17.37 -6.59
CA GLY A 203 -12.48 -18.49 -7.27
C GLY A 203 -11.86 -19.55 -6.33
N GLY A 204 -12.56 -20.14 -5.35
CA GLY A 204 -14.01 -20.08 -5.06
C GLY A 204 -14.35 -19.44 -3.71
N SER A 205 -13.62 -18.40 -3.31
CA SER A 205 -13.57 -17.87 -1.94
C SER A 205 -14.79 -17.03 -1.49
N TYR A 206 -15.69 -16.68 -2.41
CA TYR A 206 -16.86 -15.84 -2.16
C TYR A 206 -18.09 -16.47 -2.82
N ASP A 207 -19.21 -16.42 -2.12
CA ASP A 207 -20.48 -17.04 -2.54
C ASP A 207 -21.28 -16.10 -3.49
N ASP A 208 -20.64 -15.53 -4.52
CA ASP A 208 -21.27 -14.55 -5.42
C ASP A 208 -22.62 -15.06 -5.96
N GLU A 209 -23.73 -14.44 -5.54
CA GLU A 209 -25.09 -14.96 -5.74
C GLU A 209 -25.65 -14.64 -7.14
N VAL A 210 -24.95 -13.83 -7.93
CA VAL A 210 -25.37 -13.32 -9.24
C VAL A 210 -24.27 -13.60 -10.27
N PRO A 211 -24.58 -14.15 -11.46
CA PRO A 211 -23.58 -14.39 -12.49
C PRO A 211 -22.96 -13.07 -12.99
N PRO A 212 -21.68 -13.08 -13.42
CA PRO A 212 -21.04 -11.91 -13.98
C PRO A 212 -21.73 -11.46 -15.30
N PRO A 213 -21.61 -10.19 -15.66
CA PRO A 213 -22.14 -9.68 -16.93
C PRO A 213 -21.36 -10.23 -18.13
N ASP A 214 -22.00 -10.25 -19.31
CA ASP A 214 -21.39 -10.74 -20.54
C ASP A 214 -20.10 -9.99 -20.91
N ALA A 215 -19.08 -10.72 -21.34
CA ALA A 215 -17.83 -10.16 -21.83
C ALA A 215 -18.05 -9.37 -23.12
N THR A 216 -17.51 -8.15 -23.16
CA THR A 216 -17.52 -7.25 -24.33
C THR A 216 -16.14 -7.12 -24.97
N HIS A 217 -15.09 -7.29 -24.15
CA HIS A 217 -13.68 -7.14 -24.48
C HIS A 217 -12.91 -8.25 -23.76
N GLU A 218 -11.70 -8.54 -24.22
CA GLU A 218 -10.85 -9.56 -23.63
C GLU A 218 -9.38 -9.12 -23.72
N ILE A 219 -8.68 -9.14 -22.58
CA ILE A 219 -7.24 -8.87 -22.54
C ILE A 219 -6.50 -10.20 -22.50
N LEU A 220 -5.78 -10.49 -23.57
CA LEU A 220 -4.91 -11.66 -23.71
C LEU A 220 -3.61 -11.44 -22.92
N THR A 221 -3.18 -12.44 -22.13
CA THR A 221 -2.01 -12.35 -21.25
C THR A 221 -0.98 -13.47 -21.48
N GLY A 222 -1.20 -14.34 -22.48
CA GLY A 222 -0.30 -15.42 -22.87
C GLY A 222 0.93 -15.01 -23.68
N ASP A 223 0.98 -13.79 -24.21
CA ASP A 223 2.14 -13.28 -24.96
C ASP A 223 3.42 -13.35 -24.10
N TYR A 224 4.45 -14.04 -24.61
CA TYR A 224 5.75 -14.20 -23.96
C TYR A 224 6.71 -13.07 -24.32
N ASP A 225 7.23 -12.35 -23.33
CA ASP A 225 8.23 -11.30 -23.53
C ASP A 225 9.65 -11.84 -23.22
N PRO A 226 10.58 -11.88 -24.21
CA PRO A 226 11.91 -12.45 -24.02
C PRO A 226 12.87 -11.59 -23.20
N VAL A 227 12.55 -10.31 -22.92
CA VAL A 227 13.33 -9.44 -22.03
C VAL A 227 12.84 -9.55 -20.58
N LEU A 228 11.55 -9.79 -20.38
CA LEU A 228 10.98 -10.11 -19.06
C LEU A 228 11.25 -11.56 -18.64
N GLY A 229 11.30 -12.49 -19.62
CA GLY A 229 11.54 -13.91 -19.42
C GLY A 229 10.30 -14.73 -19.05
N GLY A 230 9.10 -14.30 -19.48
CA GLY A 230 7.83 -14.94 -19.12
C GLY A 230 6.63 -14.36 -19.89
N THR A 231 5.48 -15.02 -19.78
CA THR A 231 4.19 -14.46 -20.25
C THR A 231 3.67 -13.40 -19.28
N TYR A 232 2.81 -12.48 -19.72
CA TYR A 232 2.21 -11.50 -18.81
C TYR A 232 1.36 -12.14 -17.70
N ALA A 233 0.82 -13.33 -17.94
CA ALA A 233 0.22 -14.16 -16.89
C ALA A 233 1.24 -14.59 -15.82
N GLN A 234 2.42 -15.07 -16.22
CA GLN A 234 3.51 -15.43 -15.30
C GLN A 234 4.05 -14.21 -14.55
N VAL A 235 4.23 -13.06 -15.23
CA VAL A 235 4.64 -11.81 -14.57
C VAL A 235 3.59 -11.35 -13.55
N GLY A 236 2.30 -11.57 -13.84
CA GLY A 236 1.21 -11.39 -12.89
C GLY A 236 1.39 -12.24 -11.63
N GLU A 237 1.69 -13.53 -11.75
CA GLU A 237 1.94 -14.40 -10.59
C GLU A 237 3.24 -14.02 -9.84
N TRP A 238 4.26 -13.48 -10.51
CA TRP A 238 5.46 -12.92 -9.85
C TRP A 238 5.12 -11.70 -8.98
N SER A 239 4.16 -10.87 -9.41
CA SER A 239 3.61 -9.76 -8.62
C SER A 239 2.81 -10.27 -7.43
N ARG A 240 1.95 -11.28 -7.65
CA ARG A 240 1.16 -11.88 -6.56
C ARG A 240 2.02 -12.52 -5.48
N ALA A 241 3.17 -13.10 -5.85
CA ALA A 241 4.15 -13.67 -4.93
C ALA A 241 4.78 -12.65 -3.95
N CYS A 242 4.63 -11.35 -4.17
CA CYS A 242 5.06 -10.31 -3.21
C CYS A 242 4.14 -10.24 -1.98
N HIS A 243 2.88 -10.66 -2.08
CA HIS A 243 1.91 -10.70 -0.96
C HIS A 243 2.13 -11.91 -0.05
N ALA A 244 3.34 -12.02 0.52
CA ALA A 244 3.78 -13.21 1.25
C ALA A 244 3.05 -13.41 2.58
N THR A 245 2.60 -12.37 3.28
CA THR A 245 1.70 -12.51 4.45
C THR A 245 0.36 -13.17 4.10
N GLN A 246 0.02 -13.23 2.82
CA GLN A 246 -1.26 -13.70 2.29
C GLN A 246 -1.15 -15.04 1.55
N GLY A 247 0.08 -15.56 1.39
CA GLY A 247 0.34 -16.85 0.71
C GLY A 247 0.00 -16.85 -0.78
N MET A 248 0.02 -15.68 -1.43
CA MET A 248 -0.35 -15.53 -2.84
C MET A 248 0.79 -15.86 -3.82
N GLY A 249 0.42 -15.99 -5.09
CA GLY A 249 1.31 -16.40 -6.18
C GLY A 249 1.37 -17.91 -6.34
N ARG A 250 1.38 -18.38 -7.58
CA ARG A 250 1.52 -19.81 -7.92
C ARG A 250 2.27 -20.01 -9.24
N PRO A 251 2.92 -21.17 -9.45
CA PRO A 251 3.41 -21.53 -10.77
C PRO A 251 2.24 -21.63 -11.77
N VAL A 252 2.44 -21.08 -12.96
CA VAL A 252 1.56 -21.24 -14.13
C VAL A 252 2.41 -21.45 -15.38
N ASP A 253 1.95 -22.33 -16.25
CA ASP A 253 2.59 -22.62 -17.54
C ASP A 253 2.42 -21.46 -18.54
N GLU A 254 3.21 -21.45 -19.62
CA GLU A 254 3.21 -20.45 -20.71
C GLU A 254 1.96 -20.56 -21.61
N GLU A 255 0.78 -20.47 -21.02
CA GLU A 255 -0.51 -20.60 -21.70
C GLU A 255 -1.27 -19.28 -21.77
N GLU A 256 -2.16 -19.15 -22.77
CA GLU A 256 -3.10 -18.04 -22.82
C GLU A 256 -4.10 -18.09 -21.67
N ARG A 257 -4.21 -16.96 -20.96
CA ARG A 257 -5.05 -16.78 -19.78
C ARG A 257 -5.80 -15.46 -19.94
N PRO A 258 -6.92 -15.45 -20.68
CA PRO A 258 -7.63 -14.22 -20.98
C PRO A 258 -8.29 -13.58 -19.74
N VAL A 259 -8.44 -12.27 -19.77
CA VAL A 259 -9.14 -11.46 -18.77
C VAL A 259 -10.35 -10.82 -19.44
N PRO A 260 -11.58 -11.36 -19.26
CA PRO A 260 -12.77 -10.87 -19.95
C PRO A 260 -13.35 -9.63 -19.24
N LEU A 261 -13.65 -8.58 -19.99
CA LEU A 261 -14.13 -7.29 -19.47
C LEU A 261 -15.52 -6.94 -20.01
N HIS A 262 -16.37 -6.42 -19.15
CA HIS A 262 -17.67 -5.87 -19.50
C HIS A 262 -17.62 -4.34 -19.54
N GLN A 263 -17.81 -3.75 -20.71
CA GLN A 263 -17.88 -2.30 -20.87
C GLN A 263 -19.25 -1.80 -20.40
N LEU A 264 -19.28 -1.19 -19.22
CA LEU A 264 -20.49 -0.70 -18.59
C LEU A 264 -20.99 0.61 -19.25
N ARG A 265 -20.12 1.62 -19.35
CA ARG A 265 -20.46 2.98 -19.84
C ARG A 265 -19.25 3.66 -20.50
N THR A 266 -19.51 4.66 -21.34
CA THR A 266 -18.52 5.58 -21.91
C THR A 266 -18.98 7.02 -21.73
N ALA A 267 -18.05 7.97 -21.71
CA ALA A 267 -18.34 9.41 -21.57
C ALA A 267 -19.18 9.97 -22.72
N SER A 268 -19.02 9.42 -23.92
CA SER A 268 -19.79 9.79 -25.12
C SER A 268 -21.18 9.15 -25.18
N GLY A 269 -21.43 8.11 -24.36
CA GLY A 269 -22.60 7.22 -24.47
C GLY A 269 -22.56 6.27 -25.67
N THR A 270 -21.53 6.35 -26.53
CA THR A 270 -21.32 5.44 -27.66
C THR A 270 -20.43 4.28 -27.23
N PRO A 271 -20.80 3.01 -27.51
CA PRO A 271 -19.94 1.86 -27.20
C PRO A 271 -18.62 1.90 -27.97
N VAL A 272 -17.55 1.50 -27.29
CA VAL A 272 -16.28 1.07 -27.89
C VAL A 272 -16.44 -0.39 -28.32
N HIS A 273 -15.99 -0.71 -29.54
CA HIS A 273 -16.34 -1.98 -30.18
C HIS A 273 -15.17 -2.94 -30.39
N SER A 274 -13.91 -2.49 -30.31
CA SER A 274 -12.76 -3.35 -30.63
C SER A 274 -11.48 -3.09 -29.85
N ASN A 275 -11.16 -1.84 -29.51
CA ASN A 275 -9.94 -1.51 -28.77
C ASN A 275 -10.26 -0.65 -27.54
N LEU A 276 -9.77 -1.04 -26.36
CA LEU A 276 -9.97 -0.35 -25.08
C LEU A 276 -9.62 1.15 -25.13
N THR A 277 -8.72 1.54 -26.04
CA THR A 277 -8.21 2.91 -26.24
C THR A 277 -9.03 3.76 -27.21
N GLU A 278 -10.14 3.26 -27.75
CA GLU A 278 -10.97 4.01 -28.69
C GLU A 278 -11.49 5.31 -28.06
N GLY A 279 -11.29 6.43 -28.76
CA GLY A 279 -11.66 7.78 -28.30
C GLY A 279 -10.60 8.51 -27.46
N VAL A 280 -9.45 7.91 -27.14
CA VAL A 280 -8.35 8.58 -26.41
C VAL A 280 -7.06 8.66 -27.23
N PRO A 281 -6.21 9.68 -27.02
CA PRO A 281 -4.93 9.77 -27.72
C PRO A 281 -3.97 8.69 -27.19
N GLU A 282 -3.89 7.59 -27.93
CA GLU A 282 -3.12 6.41 -27.54
C GLU A 282 -1.60 6.60 -27.66
N THR A 283 -1.14 7.51 -28.52
CA THR A 283 0.29 7.73 -28.82
C THR A 283 0.68 9.20 -28.70
N LEU A 284 1.99 9.48 -28.59
CA LEU A 284 2.51 10.85 -28.61
C LEU A 284 2.13 11.59 -29.91
N ALA A 285 2.13 10.90 -31.05
CA ALA A 285 1.72 11.46 -32.33
C ALA A 285 0.22 11.86 -32.35
N ALA A 286 -0.65 11.10 -31.68
CA ALA A 286 -2.07 11.43 -31.57
C ALA A 286 -2.31 12.78 -30.83
N LEU A 287 -1.39 13.21 -29.97
CA LEU A 287 -1.47 14.51 -29.29
C LEU A 287 -1.33 15.71 -30.24
N ALA A 288 -0.87 15.51 -31.48
CA ALA A 288 -0.81 16.57 -32.50
C ALA A 288 -2.19 17.21 -32.76
N ALA A 289 -3.27 16.42 -32.70
CA ALA A 289 -4.64 16.90 -32.86
C ALA A 289 -5.15 17.75 -31.68
N HIS A 290 -4.37 17.82 -30.59
CA HIS A 290 -4.71 18.52 -29.34
C HIS A 290 -3.74 19.68 -29.02
N CYS A 291 -2.94 20.12 -30.00
CA CYS A 291 -2.15 21.34 -29.88
C CYS A 291 -3.00 22.59 -30.10
N ASN A 292 -2.67 23.67 -29.40
CA ASN A 292 -3.23 25.00 -29.68
C ASN A 292 -2.71 25.49 -31.05
N ALA A 293 -3.54 26.22 -31.78
CA ALA A 293 -3.06 27.02 -32.91
C ALA A 293 -2.35 28.28 -32.37
N ASP A 294 -1.18 28.59 -32.92
CA ASP A 294 -0.44 29.81 -32.54
C ASP A 294 -1.18 31.09 -32.97
N ALA A 295 -0.87 32.20 -32.30
CA ALA A 295 -1.59 33.48 -32.44
C ALA A 295 -1.52 34.12 -33.85
N ASP A 296 -0.60 33.67 -34.70
CA ASP A 296 -0.47 34.06 -36.11
C ASP A 296 -0.81 32.93 -37.10
N GLY A 297 -1.16 31.74 -36.60
CA GLY A 297 -1.48 30.55 -37.40
C GLY A 297 -0.33 29.99 -38.24
N SER A 298 0.93 30.35 -37.93
CA SER A 298 2.08 30.10 -38.83
C SER A 298 2.99 28.93 -38.45
N SER A 299 2.84 28.35 -37.25
CA SER A 299 3.77 27.36 -36.71
C SER A 299 3.10 25.99 -36.50
N ASP A 300 3.61 24.98 -37.20
CA ASP A 300 3.30 23.56 -36.99
C ASP A 300 4.12 22.96 -35.82
N ALA A 301 4.72 23.79 -34.94
CA ALA A 301 5.70 23.34 -33.96
C ALA A 301 5.15 22.33 -32.95
N GLY A 302 3.91 22.50 -32.47
CA GLY A 302 3.24 21.53 -31.60
C GLY A 302 2.98 20.18 -32.28
N PRO A 303 2.24 20.13 -33.40
CA PRO A 303 2.00 18.92 -34.18
C PRO A 303 3.28 18.19 -34.64
N GLN A 304 4.30 18.94 -35.08
CA GLN A 304 5.60 18.38 -35.43
C GLN A 304 6.30 17.79 -34.21
N ALA A 305 6.32 18.50 -33.06
CA ALA A 305 6.92 18.00 -31.83
C ALA A 305 6.23 16.72 -31.29
N ALA A 306 4.91 16.59 -31.44
CA ALA A 306 4.20 15.33 -31.14
C ALA A 306 4.66 14.17 -32.02
N THR A 307 4.88 14.42 -33.32
CA THR A 307 5.39 13.42 -34.27
C THR A 307 6.86 13.05 -33.98
N ASP A 308 7.70 14.06 -33.75
CA ASP A 308 9.12 13.89 -33.41
C ASP A 308 9.30 13.14 -32.09
N ALA A 309 8.45 13.42 -31.10
CA ALA A 309 8.42 12.71 -29.83
C ALA A 309 8.05 11.23 -30.04
N GLN A 310 7.02 10.92 -30.84
CA GLN A 310 6.69 9.53 -31.14
C GLN A 310 7.83 8.80 -31.85
N GLN A 311 8.46 9.43 -32.84
CA GLN A 311 9.59 8.83 -33.56
C GLN A 311 10.79 8.61 -32.62
N ALA A 312 11.14 9.60 -31.79
CA ALA A 312 12.25 9.47 -30.85
C ALA A 312 11.98 8.42 -29.74
N ALA A 313 10.73 8.23 -29.31
CA ALA A 313 10.33 7.15 -28.42
C ALA A 313 10.48 5.77 -29.08
N ALA A 314 10.07 5.63 -30.35
CA ALA A 314 10.23 4.41 -31.11
C ALA A 314 11.71 4.09 -31.39
N ASP A 315 12.49 5.10 -31.79
CA ASP A 315 13.95 5.00 -31.98
C ASP A 315 14.66 4.54 -30.70
N ALA A 316 14.24 5.05 -29.53
CA ALA A 316 14.83 4.68 -28.25
C ALA A 316 14.55 3.21 -27.90
N LEU A 317 13.34 2.71 -28.19
CA LEU A 317 13.02 1.29 -28.00
C LEU A 317 13.75 0.39 -29.02
N ALA A 318 13.83 0.80 -30.28
CA ALA A 318 14.54 0.07 -31.33
C ALA A 318 16.06 0.03 -31.14
N ALA A 319 16.63 1.04 -30.47
CA ALA A 319 18.05 1.11 -30.12
C ALA A 319 18.44 0.20 -28.95
N PHE A 320 17.49 -0.33 -28.17
CA PHE A 320 17.79 -1.23 -27.05
C PHE A 320 18.47 -2.52 -27.55
N PRO A 321 19.57 -2.99 -26.92
CA PRO A 321 20.15 -2.55 -25.65
C PRO A 321 21.37 -1.60 -25.75
N ASP A 322 21.62 -0.91 -26.87
CA ASP A 322 22.71 0.07 -26.98
C ASP A 322 22.38 1.35 -26.20
N SER A 323 22.81 1.42 -24.94
CA SER A 323 22.61 2.57 -24.05
C SER A 323 23.03 3.91 -24.65
N LYS A 324 24.01 3.96 -25.56
CA LYS A 324 24.47 5.22 -26.18
C LYS A 324 23.50 5.67 -27.27
N ALA A 325 23.05 4.75 -28.12
CA ALA A 325 22.03 5.03 -29.12
C ALA A 325 20.68 5.36 -28.46
N VAL A 326 20.29 4.61 -27.43
CA VAL A 326 19.12 4.88 -26.57
C VAL A 326 19.20 6.29 -25.98
N MET A 327 20.29 6.66 -25.31
CA MET A 327 20.45 8.01 -24.74
C MET A 327 20.33 9.11 -25.79
N GLY A 328 20.93 8.92 -26.98
CA GLY A 328 20.81 9.87 -28.08
C GLY A 328 19.36 10.05 -28.58
N ALA A 329 18.53 9.01 -28.51
CA ALA A 329 17.10 9.08 -28.80
C ALA A 329 16.29 9.74 -27.66
N LEU A 330 16.60 9.41 -26.40
CA LEU A 330 15.98 10.04 -25.22
C LEU A 330 16.25 11.55 -25.16
N CYS A 331 17.44 12.01 -25.56
CA CYS A 331 17.75 13.44 -25.69
C CYS A 331 16.85 14.14 -26.73
N ARG A 332 16.63 13.54 -27.92
CA ARG A 332 15.71 14.07 -28.93
C ARG A 332 14.27 14.12 -28.41
N LEU A 333 13.85 13.04 -27.77
CA LEU A 333 12.52 12.92 -27.17
C LEU A 333 12.28 13.99 -26.10
N GLN A 334 13.24 14.24 -25.21
CA GLN A 334 13.10 15.27 -24.18
C GLN A 334 12.96 16.67 -24.78
N SER A 335 13.71 17.00 -25.83
CA SER A 335 13.56 18.26 -26.56
C SER A 335 12.19 18.39 -27.23
N ALA A 336 11.70 17.31 -27.86
CA ALA A 336 10.37 17.30 -28.47
C ALA A 336 9.24 17.42 -27.43
N LEU A 337 9.34 16.73 -26.28
CA LEU A 337 8.38 16.84 -25.19
C LEU A 337 8.33 18.24 -24.57
N LEU A 338 9.47 18.92 -24.43
CA LEU A 338 9.51 20.32 -23.97
C LEU A 338 8.78 21.27 -24.92
N THR A 339 8.97 21.12 -26.24
CA THR A 339 8.21 21.87 -27.25
C THR A 339 6.72 21.53 -27.19
N LEU A 340 6.37 20.25 -27.06
CA LEU A 340 4.97 19.81 -27.01
C LEU A 340 4.26 20.33 -25.75
N ASP A 341 4.91 20.32 -24.58
CA ASP A 341 4.34 20.81 -23.31
C ASP A 341 3.96 22.31 -23.37
N ALA A 342 4.67 23.09 -24.18
CA ALA A 342 4.39 24.51 -24.41
C ALA A 342 3.18 24.76 -25.33
N HIS A 343 2.89 23.86 -26.28
CA HIS A 343 1.83 24.05 -27.29
C HIS A 343 0.58 23.20 -27.05
N ILE A 344 0.63 22.14 -26.24
CA ILE A 344 -0.52 21.26 -25.95
C ILE A 344 -1.62 21.97 -25.14
N VAL A 345 -2.90 21.66 -25.40
CA VAL A 345 -4.00 22.18 -24.56
C VAL A 345 -3.89 21.68 -23.10
N PRO A 346 -4.34 22.47 -22.10
CA PRO A 346 -4.22 22.11 -20.69
C PRO A 346 -4.76 20.73 -20.31
N ALA A 347 -5.82 20.26 -20.99
CA ALA A 347 -6.42 18.95 -20.75
C ALA A 347 -5.42 17.78 -20.95
N HIS A 348 -4.52 17.85 -21.94
CA HIS A 348 -3.58 16.78 -22.27
C HIS A 348 -2.17 16.99 -21.72
N LYS A 349 -1.87 18.16 -21.12
CA LYS A 349 -0.55 18.51 -20.57
C LYS A 349 0.00 17.45 -19.59
N HIS A 350 -0.87 16.85 -18.78
CA HIS A 350 -0.49 15.79 -17.84
C HIS A 350 0.19 14.57 -18.51
N ARG A 351 -0.18 14.24 -19.76
CA ARG A 351 0.42 13.13 -20.52
C ARG A 351 1.85 13.45 -20.92
N VAL A 352 2.09 14.66 -21.41
CA VAL A 352 3.43 15.12 -21.80
C VAL A 352 4.35 15.16 -20.57
N GLN A 353 3.87 15.69 -19.46
CA GLN A 353 4.62 15.75 -18.20
C GLN A 353 4.92 14.36 -17.61
N LEU A 354 3.97 13.41 -17.69
CA LEU A 354 4.21 12.01 -17.34
C LEU A 354 5.31 11.40 -18.22
N LYS A 355 5.29 11.65 -19.54
CA LYS A 355 6.34 11.16 -20.46
C LYS A 355 7.69 11.78 -20.13
N MET A 356 7.78 13.07 -19.80
CA MET A 356 9.04 13.69 -19.37
C MET A 356 9.64 13.00 -18.13
N ARG A 357 8.81 12.61 -17.15
CA ARG A 357 9.27 11.83 -15.98
C ARG A 357 9.72 10.42 -16.37
N GLN A 358 8.95 9.72 -17.21
CA GLN A 358 9.30 8.37 -17.69
C GLN A 358 10.59 8.36 -18.53
N VAL A 359 10.82 9.41 -19.33
CA VAL A 359 12.07 9.65 -20.08
C VAL A 359 13.25 9.89 -19.13
N ALA A 360 13.05 10.66 -18.06
CA ALA A 360 14.09 10.87 -17.05
C ALA A 360 14.48 9.57 -16.32
N MET A 361 13.51 8.70 -16.02
CA MET A 361 13.77 7.36 -15.49
C MET A 361 14.52 6.46 -16.50
N ALA A 362 14.13 6.50 -17.78
CA ALA A 362 14.84 5.79 -18.85
C ALA A 362 16.30 6.28 -18.98
N ALA A 363 16.53 7.60 -18.95
CA ALA A 363 17.85 8.19 -19.04
C ALA A 363 18.74 7.81 -17.85
N SER A 364 18.17 7.74 -16.64
CA SER A 364 18.87 7.32 -15.42
C SER A 364 19.39 5.87 -15.50
N GLU A 365 18.56 4.94 -16.00
CA GLU A 365 18.98 3.54 -16.19
C GLU A 365 19.92 3.38 -17.41
N ALA A 366 19.70 4.11 -18.51
CA ALA A 366 20.58 4.09 -19.68
C ALA A 366 21.99 4.62 -19.36
N ALA A 367 22.11 5.64 -18.51
CA ALA A 367 23.38 6.13 -17.98
C ALA A 367 23.97 5.26 -16.84
N ALA A 368 23.29 4.19 -16.43
CA ALA A 368 23.69 3.28 -15.37
C ALA A 368 24.08 4.00 -14.06
N LEU A 369 23.31 5.03 -13.69
CA LEU A 369 23.61 5.92 -12.57
C LEU A 369 23.55 5.23 -11.20
N GLN A 370 22.79 4.13 -11.07
CA GLN A 370 22.60 3.42 -9.80
C GLN A 370 22.37 4.37 -8.61
N LEU A 371 21.38 5.27 -8.74
CA LEU A 371 21.04 6.23 -7.69
C LEU A 371 20.70 5.51 -6.38
N HIS A 372 21.21 6.04 -5.27
CA HIS A 372 20.87 5.69 -3.90
C HIS A 372 20.59 6.96 -3.12
N PHE A 373 19.51 6.99 -2.35
CA PHE A 373 19.15 8.11 -1.50
C PHE A 373 18.93 7.62 -0.06
N GLU A 374 19.86 8.00 0.82
CA GLU A 374 19.97 7.51 2.19
C GLU A 374 19.76 8.65 3.19
N ILE A 375 19.12 8.37 4.32
CA ILE A 375 18.98 9.31 5.44
C ILE A 375 19.77 8.77 6.64
N SER A 376 20.51 9.66 7.32
CA SER A 376 21.34 9.33 8.47
C SER A 376 21.03 10.26 9.67
N PRO A 377 20.58 9.73 10.81
CA PRO A 377 20.16 8.33 11.04
C PRO A 377 18.90 7.97 10.23
N THR A 378 18.70 6.68 9.95
CA THR A 378 17.63 6.18 9.05
C THR A 378 16.22 6.54 9.50
N VAL A 379 16.01 6.66 10.80
CA VAL A 379 14.75 7.09 11.42
C VAL A 379 15.07 8.26 12.35
N PRO A 380 15.12 9.51 11.84
CA PRO A 380 15.60 10.64 12.61
C PRO A 380 14.58 11.09 13.65
N GLU A 381 15.08 11.57 14.80
CA GLU A 381 14.24 12.01 15.92
C GLU A 381 13.69 13.42 15.70
N ILE A 382 12.43 13.66 16.09
CA ILE A 382 11.80 14.98 15.96
C ILE A 382 12.57 16.08 16.72
N GLY A 383 12.84 17.18 16.04
CA GLY A 383 13.68 18.29 16.52
C GLY A 383 15.18 18.05 16.40
N SER A 384 15.64 16.89 15.91
CA SER A 384 17.04 16.65 15.58
C SER A 384 17.33 16.93 14.09
N THR A 385 18.58 17.31 13.80
CA THR A 385 19.09 17.40 12.43
C THR A 385 19.58 16.03 11.98
N ALA A 386 19.25 15.67 10.73
CA ALA A 386 19.72 14.48 10.03
C ALA A 386 20.43 14.88 8.73
N GLU A 387 21.19 13.96 8.14
CA GLU A 387 21.83 14.12 6.84
C GLU A 387 21.10 13.29 5.78
N ALA A 388 20.64 13.96 4.72
CA ALA A 388 20.26 13.35 3.46
C ALA A 388 21.50 13.17 2.59
N ARG A 389 21.75 11.95 2.09
CA ARG A 389 22.86 11.61 1.19
C ARG A 389 22.33 11.02 -0.11
N LEU A 390 22.53 11.75 -1.21
CA LEU A 390 22.30 11.25 -2.57
C LEU A 390 23.63 10.76 -3.15
N SER A 391 23.70 9.53 -3.66
CA SER A 391 24.91 8.99 -4.29
C SER A 391 24.63 8.24 -5.60
N TRP A 392 25.60 8.26 -6.51
CA TRP A 392 25.46 7.69 -7.85
C TRP A 392 26.77 7.13 -8.39
N HIS A 393 26.64 6.07 -9.18
CA HIS A 393 27.70 5.42 -9.93
C HIS A 393 28.11 6.27 -11.14
N VAL A 394 29.41 6.25 -11.43
CA VAL A 394 30.03 6.87 -12.60
C VAL A 394 30.85 5.81 -13.33
N ALA A 395 30.29 5.29 -14.42
CA ALA A 395 30.90 4.22 -15.22
C ALA A 395 32.17 4.69 -15.95
N ASP A 396 32.09 5.86 -16.60
CA ASP A 396 33.19 6.56 -17.23
C ASP A 396 33.30 7.96 -16.62
N THR A 397 34.46 8.28 -16.03
CA THR A 397 34.71 9.56 -15.39
C THR A 397 34.95 10.70 -16.38
N ALA A 398 35.34 10.41 -17.62
CA ALA A 398 35.56 11.41 -18.67
C ALA A 398 34.25 11.87 -19.33
N ASN A 399 33.28 10.97 -19.46
CA ASN A 399 31.94 11.24 -20.02
C ASN A 399 30.84 11.18 -18.96
N ALA A 400 31.19 11.39 -17.68
CA ALA A 400 30.26 11.35 -16.56
C ALA A 400 29.18 12.43 -16.74
N PRO A 401 27.88 12.08 -16.73
CA PRO A 401 26.84 13.10 -16.78
C PRO A 401 26.89 13.94 -15.50
N ARG A 402 26.55 15.23 -15.64
CA ARG A 402 26.47 16.14 -14.49
C ARG A 402 25.13 15.95 -13.81
N LEU A 403 25.13 15.85 -12.49
CA LEU A 403 23.92 15.83 -11.67
C LEU A 403 23.83 17.09 -10.81
N SER A 404 22.61 17.50 -10.52
CA SER A 404 22.24 18.43 -9.44
C SER A 404 20.96 17.90 -8.79
N ALA A 405 20.70 18.24 -7.52
CA ALA A 405 19.45 17.89 -6.88
C ALA A 405 18.95 18.97 -5.92
N THR A 406 17.64 19.00 -5.71
CA THR A 406 16.97 19.74 -4.63
C THR A 406 16.34 18.74 -3.66
N LEU A 407 16.46 19.00 -2.36
CA LEU A 407 15.79 18.20 -1.33
C LEU A 407 14.41 18.82 -1.07
N GLN A 408 13.38 17.99 -1.13
CA GLN A 408 11.97 18.38 -0.98
C GLN A 408 11.29 17.51 0.07
N GLY A 409 10.25 18.04 0.73
CA GLY A 409 9.50 17.31 1.74
C GLY A 409 8.15 17.96 2.05
N SER A 410 7.41 17.33 2.97
CA SER A 410 6.21 17.94 3.55
C SER A 410 6.55 19.18 4.37
N GLY A 411 5.56 20.03 4.68
CA GLY A 411 5.77 21.25 5.50
C GLY A 411 6.27 21.01 6.94
N GLN A 412 6.46 19.75 7.36
CA GLN A 412 7.11 19.38 8.62
C GLN A 412 8.64 19.27 8.49
N LEU A 413 9.19 19.31 7.28
CA LEU A 413 10.60 19.09 6.98
C LEU A 413 11.25 20.41 6.54
N ASP A 414 12.26 20.84 7.29
CA ASP A 414 13.18 21.90 6.85
C ASP A 414 14.32 21.25 6.07
N CYS A 415 14.37 21.49 4.76
CA CYS A 415 15.27 20.82 3.82
C CYS A 415 16.38 21.77 3.34
N GLY A 416 17.63 21.48 3.70
CA GLY A 416 18.79 22.21 3.24
C GLY A 416 19.14 21.94 1.77
N ALA A 417 19.99 22.80 1.20
CA ALA A 417 20.54 22.60 -0.14
C ALA A 417 21.56 21.45 -0.16
N PHE A 418 21.58 20.67 -1.24
CA PHE A 418 22.62 19.67 -1.48
C PHE A 418 23.97 20.32 -1.78
N SER A 419 25.02 19.77 -1.18
CA SER A 419 26.42 20.12 -1.40
C SER A 419 27.22 18.90 -1.82
N ASP A 420 28.05 19.03 -2.86
CA ASP A 420 28.91 17.96 -3.37
C ASP A 420 29.97 17.56 -2.33
N THR A 421 30.17 16.26 -2.12
CA THR A 421 31.15 15.76 -1.14
C THR A 421 32.61 15.89 -1.59
N GLY A 422 32.86 16.24 -2.86
CA GLY A 422 34.18 16.26 -3.49
C GLY A 422 34.67 14.87 -3.92
N ASP A 423 33.81 13.84 -3.89
CA ASP A 423 34.16 12.47 -4.22
C ASP A 423 34.48 12.31 -5.72
N ALA A 424 35.77 12.17 -6.07
CA ALA A 424 36.23 11.96 -7.44
C ALA A 424 36.15 10.49 -7.93
N GLY A 425 35.62 9.58 -7.11
CA GLY A 425 35.57 8.14 -7.38
C GLY A 425 34.51 7.70 -8.40
N ARG A 426 34.40 6.38 -8.59
CA ARG A 426 33.31 5.73 -9.37
C ARG A 426 31.95 5.73 -8.66
N ARG A 427 31.91 6.18 -7.41
CA ARG A 427 30.70 6.50 -6.64
C ARG A 427 30.90 7.95 -6.19
N ARG A 428 30.04 8.86 -6.62
CA ARG A 428 30.02 10.27 -6.18
C ARG A 428 28.81 10.50 -5.29
N ALA A 429 28.81 11.58 -4.51
CA ALA A 429 27.71 11.92 -3.63
C ALA A 429 27.53 13.42 -3.45
N MET A 430 26.35 13.78 -2.95
CA MET A 430 26.05 15.10 -2.39
C MET A 430 25.23 14.91 -1.11
N THR A 431 25.44 15.77 -0.12
CA THR A 431 24.69 15.73 1.14
C THR A 431 23.97 17.05 1.43
N ALA A 432 22.83 16.94 2.09
CA ALA A 432 22.00 18.06 2.56
C ALA A 432 21.60 17.82 4.02
N PRO A 433 21.66 18.84 4.90
CA PRO A 433 21.04 18.72 6.21
C PRO A 433 19.51 18.78 6.07
N LEU A 434 18.79 18.07 6.94
CA LEU A 434 17.34 18.23 7.11
C LEU A 434 16.98 18.22 8.59
N THR A 435 15.97 18.99 8.99
CA THR A 435 15.45 18.98 10.36
C THR A 435 13.96 18.66 10.35
N VAL A 436 13.54 17.78 11.26
CA VAL A 436 12.16 17.31 11.37
C VAL A 436 11.42 18.09 12.45
N SER A 437 10.33 18.78 12.09
CA SER A 437 9.40 19.38 13.06
C SER A 437 8.40 18.34 13.58
N ALA A 438 7.87 18.55 14.79
CA ALA A 438 6.79 17.74 15.32
C ALA A 438 5.45 18.05 14.61
N PRO A 439 4.48 17.12 14.54
CA PRO A 439 4.49 15.75 15.08
C PRO A 439 5.35 14.76 14.25
N PRO A 440 5.59 13.53 14.74
CA PRO A 440 6.27 12.49 13.96
C PRO A 440 5.60 12.20 12.61
N ILE A 441 6.42 11.81 11.63
CA ILE A 441 6.00 11.37 10.29
C ILE A 441 5.93 9.86 10.30
N ASP A 442 4.75 9.32 9.98
CA ASP A 442 4.53 7.89 9.92
C ASP A 442 5.01 7.25 8.60
N ALA A 443 5.49 6.01 8.67
CA ALA A 443 5.99 5.25 7.53
C ALA A 443 4.95 4.99 6.42
N MET A 444 3.65 5.01 6.75
CA MET A 444 2.57 4.80 5.78
C MET A 444 2.21 6.05 4.96
N ALA A 445 2.82 7.20 5.27
CA ALA A 445 2.55 8.46 4.60
C ALA A 445 3.28 8.61 3.25
N GLY A 446 2.51 8.85 2.19
CA GLY A 446 2.95 9.73 1.11
C GLY A 446 3.87 9.15 0.03
N TRP A 447 3.41 8.16 -0.74
CA TRP A 447 3.77 8.09 -2.16
C TRP A 447 2.60 7.60 -3.02
N HIS A 448 2.42 8.24 -4.17
CA HIS A 448 1.31 8.03 -5.10
C HIS A 448 1.80 7.70 -6.52
N GLY A 449 2.99 7.14 -6.68
CA GLY A 449 3.53 6.78 -7.99
C GLY A 449 4.40 7.84 -8.70
N ILE A 450 4.71 7.61 -9.98
CA ILE A 450 5.47 8.53 -10.85
C ILE A 450 4.58 9.64 -11.44
N MET A 451 3.28 9.43 -11.61
CA MET A 451 2.37 10.47 -12.12
C MET A 451 2.04 11.51 -11.06
N ALA A 452 1.84 11.11 -9.81
CA ALA A 452 1.82 12.04 -8.70
C ALA A 452 3.26 12.52 -8.37
N GLY A 453 3.40 13.72 -7.81
CA GLY A 453 4.64 14.08 -7.11
C GLY A 453 4.70 13.35 -5.76
N PRO A 454 5.90 13.00 -5.24
CA PRO A 454 5.98 12.45 -3.89
C PRO A 454 5.47 13.46 -2.85
N ALA A 455 4.59 13.01 -1.94
CA ALA A 455 4.08 13.81 -0.84
C ALA A 455 4.98 13.76 0.41
N SER A 456 5.98 12.89 0.40
CA SER A 456 6.97 12.67 1.48
C SER A 456 8.35 13.23 1.08
N LEU A 457 9.36 12.99 1.91
CA LEU A 457 10.75 13.37 1.64
C LEU A 457 11.23 12.75 0.32
N HIS A 458 11.73 13.59 -0.59
CA HIS A 458 12.29 13.16 -1.87
C HIS A 458 13.40 14.11 -2.34
N ALA A 459 14.26 13.64 -3.24
CA ALA A 459 15.17 14.48 -4.00
C ALA A 459 14.63 14.64 -5.43
N GLU A 460 14.53 15.87 -5.94
CA GLU A 460 14.35 16.08 -7.38
C GLU A 460 15.74 16.09 -8.02
N VAL A 461 16.11 14.98 -8.68
CA VAL A 461 17.41 14.82 -9.31
C VAL A 461 17.31 15.32 -10.75
N CYS A 462 18.14 16.31 -11.11
CA CYS A 462 18.30 16.79 -12.47
C CYS A 462 19.61 16.23 -13.06
N LEU A 463 19.45 15.40 -14.09
CA LEU A 463 20.48 14.76 -14.88
C LEU A 463 20.73 15.57 -16.16
N HIS A 464 21.97 16.00 -16.38
CA HIS A 464 22.38 16.78 -17.56
C HIS A 464 23.20 15.88 -18.50
N VAL A 465 22.74 15.74 -19.75
CA VAL A 465 23.41 14.98 -20.82
C VAL A 465 23.43 15.82 -22.10
N GLY A 466 24.61 16.32 -22.47
CA GLY A 466 24.72 17.35 -23.50
C GLY A 466 23.91 18.59 -23.10
N ASP A 467 23.05 19.05 -23.99
CA ASP A 467 22.12 20.17 -23.73
C ASP A 467 20.77 19.71 -23.12
N SER A 468 20.53 18.40 -22.99
CA SER A 468 19.29 17.86 -22.43
C SER A 468 19.33 17.82 -20.89
N GLN A 469 18.21 18.20 -20.28
CA GLN A 469 17.96 18.08 -18.83
C GLN A 469 16.81 17.11 -18.57
N PHE A 470 17.04 16.16 -17.66
CA PHE A 470 16.07 15.15 -17.25
C PHE A 470 15.83 15.26 -15.74
N VAL A 471 14.61 15.54 -15.33
CA VAL A 471 14.25 15.68 -13.90
C VAL A 471 13.44 14.47 -13.46
N LEU A 472 13.91 13.77 -12.44
CA LEU A 472 13.22 12.63 -11.83
C LEU A 472 13.12 12.79 -10.30
N PRO A 473 11.95 12.52 -9.69
CA PRO A 473 11.81 12.43 -8.25
C PRO A 473 12.41 11.11 -7.75
N LEU A 474 13.13 11.15 -6.62
CA LEU A 474 13.72 9.99 -5.96
C LEU A 474 13.35 9.99 -4.48
N CYS A 475 12.59 8.99 -4.05
CA CYS A 475 12.33 8.74 -2.62
C CYS A 475 13.49 7.96 -1.99
N PRO A 476 13.69 8.01 -0.66
CA PRO A 476 14.75 7.25 0.01
C PRO A 476 14.67 5.73 -0.18
N ASP A 477 15.84 5.07 -0.16
CA ASP A 477 16.00 3.62 -0.32
C ASP A 477 15.31 2.81 0.80
N THR A 478 15.13 3.43 1.97
CA THR A 478 14.36 2.96 3.13
C THR A 478 13.09 3.78 3.29
N ILE A 479 12.03 3.23 3.90
CA ILE A 479 10.83 4.04 4.17
C ILE A 479 11.19 5.18 5.13
N PHE A 480 10.90 6.42 4.74
CA PHE A 480 11.12 7.57 5.59
C PHE A 480 10.03 7.66 6.66
N SER A 481 10.46 7.66 7.92
CA SER A 481 9.62 7.84 9.11
C SER A 481 10.47 8.50 10.18
N THR A 482 9.85 9.11 11.19
CA THR A 482 10.59 9.88 12.21
C THR A 482 10.26 9.41 13.62
N LYS A 483 11.27 9.42 14.49
CA LYS A 483 11.20 8.91 15.85
C LYS A 483 10.64 10.00 16.79
N PRO A 484 9.65 9.69 17.65
CA PRO A 484 9.25 10.57 18.75
C PRO A 484 10.30 10.56 19.87
N ARG A 485 10.46 11.69 20.58
CA ARG A 485 11.42 11.82 21.70
C ARG A 485 11.16 10.80 22.80
N GLN A 486 9.91 10.76 23.30
CA GLN A 486 9.51 9.86 24.38
C GLN A 486 9.20 8.47 23.81
N THR A 487 10.09 7.53 24.07
CA THR A 487 10.01 6.14 23.61
C THR A 487 10.05 5.16 24.78
N GLY A 488 9.27 4.09 24.70
CA GLY A 488 9.12 3.13 25.79
C GLY A 488 7.85 2.29 25.64
N HIS A 489 7.58 1.42 26.61
CA HIS A 489 6.43 0.52 26.59
C HIS A 489 5.73 0.43 27.95
N ILE A 490 4.48 -0.01 27.93
CA ILE A 490 3.70 -0.35 29.12
C ILE A 490 3.60 -1.88 29.21
N ALA A 491 3.84 -2.43 30.40
CA ALA A 491 3.78 -3.86 30.68
C ALA A 491 2.82 -4.14 31.86
N PRO A 492 1.87 -5.10 31.75
CA PRO A 492 1.49 -5.79 30.52
C PRO A 492 0.82 -4.82 29.52
N ALA A 493 1.03 -5.07 28.22
CA ALA A 493 0.41 -4.27 27.16
C ALA A 493 -1.07 -4.64 26.91
N ARG A 494 -1.49 -5.83 27.37
CA ARG A 494 -2.88 -6.30 27.32
C ARG A 494 -3.23 -6.95 28.66
N THR A 495 -4.39 -6.61 29.21
CA THR A 495 -4.93 -7.18 30.44
C THR A 495 -6.37 -7.61 30.22
N LEU A 496 -6.72 -8.80 30.69
CA LEU A 496 -8.09 -9.33 30.72
C LEU A 496 -8.53 -9.40 32.17
N LEU A 497 -9.70 -8.84 32.49
CA LEU A 497 -10.23 -8.74 33.86
C LEU A 497 -11.71 -9.13 33.88
N ARG A 498 -12.15 -9.78 34.96
CA ARG A 498 -13.53 -10.24 35.18
C ARG A 498 -14.30 -9.22 36.02
N LEU A 499 -15.41 -8.72 35.47
CA LEU A 499 -16.22 -7.67 36.05
C LEU A 499 -16.79 -8.09 37.42
N GLY A 500 -16.52 -7.29 38.46
CA GLY A 500 -17.02 -7.54 39.81
C GLY A 500 -16.18 -8.50 40.65
N GLU A 501 -15.22 -9.22 40.05
CA GLU A 501 -14.25 -10.04 40.77
C GLU A 501 -12.87 -9.40 40.84
N ASP A 502 -12.33 -8.97 39.70
CA ASP A 502 -10.98 -8.42 39.64
C ASP A 502 -10.99 -6.92 39.99
N THR A 503 -10.28 -6.57 41.05
CA THR A 503 -10.30 -5.21 41.65
C THR A 503 -9.16 -4.31 41.16
N GLY A 504 -8.18 -4.86 40.47
CA GLY A 504 -6.96 -4.17 40.08
C GLY A 504 -5.92 -5.08 39.46
N PHE A 505 -4.90 -4.49 38.86
CA PHE A 505 -3.76 -5.19 38.24
C PHE A 505 -2.48 -4.38 38.42
N ASP A 506 -1.34 -5.07 38.43
CA ASP A 506 -0.04 -4.43 38.50
C ASP A 506 0.43 -4.03 37.08
N MET A 507 1.02 -2.85 36.95
CA MET A 507 1.55 -2.34 35.67
C MET A 507 2.87 -1.60 35.85
N GLN A 508 3.62 -1.49 34.75
CA GLN A 508 4.89 -0.78 34.67
C GLN A 508 4.96 0.05 33.38
N LEU A 509 5.44 1.28 33.49
CA LEU A 509 5.93 2.09 32.38
C LEU A 509 7.45 1.97 32.34
N LEU A 510 7.97 1.50 31.22
CA LEU A 510 9.38 1.22 30.98
C LEU A 510 9.87 2.08 29.79
N PRO A 511 10.45 3.27 30.05
CA PRO A 511 11.08 4.09 29.01
C PRO A 511 12.31 3.39 28.42
N ASP A 512 12.57 3.64 27.14
CA ASP A 512 13.75 3.11 26.45
C ASP A 512 15.03 3.76 27.02
N ALA A 513 16.14 3.01 27.05
CA ALA A 513 17.38 3.42 27.72
C ALA A 513 18.05 4.72 27.18
N THR A 514 17.58 5.24 26.04
CA THR A 514 17.99 6.53 25.49
C THR A 514 17.22 7.73 26.06
N VAL A 515 16.11 7.48 26.76
CA VAL A 515 15.24 8.51 27.36
C VAL A 515 15.75 8.81 28.79
N PRO A 516 15.87 10.09 29.20
CA PRO A 516 16.23 10.46 30.57
C PRO A 516 15.29 9.90 31.64
N ALA A 517 15.76 9.87 32.89
CA ALA A 517 15.01 9.35 34.04
C ALA A 517 13.63 10.04 34.22
N ALA A 518 12.61 9.23 34.47
CA ALA A 518 11.21 9.62 34.40
C ALA A 518 10.67 10.28 35.68
N GLU A 519 11.25 11.41 36.11
CA GLU A 519 10.75 12.16 37.28
C GLU A 519 9.32 12.72 37.07
N ASP A 520 8.92 12.98 35.82
CA ASP A 520 7.63 13.55 35.42
C ASP A 520 6.66 12.55 34.72
N ALA A 521 6.74 11.26 35.03
CA ALA A 521 5.84 10.26 34.43
C ALA A 521 4.37 10.43 34.86
N LYS A 522 3.44 10.42 33.91
CA LYS A 522 1.99 10.48 34.17
C LYS A 522 1.25 9.42 33.37
N LEU A 523 0.16 8.87 33.93
CA LEU A 523 -0.74 7.93 33.26
C LEU A 523 -2.09 8.61 32.99
N SER A 524 -2.68 8.35 31.82
CA SER A 524 -4.11 8.64 31.58
C SER A 524 -4.94 7.43 32.01
N LEU A 525 -5.48 7.47 33.23
CA LEU A 525 -6.36 6.43 33.74
C LEU A 525 -7.82 6.67 33.29
N PRO A 526 -8.66 5.62 33.16
CA PRO A 526 -10.10 5.78 33.05
C PRO A 526 -10.71 6.51 34.25
N ASP A 527 -11.87 7.13 34.06
CA ASP A 527 -12.56 7.87 35.11
C ASP A 527 -12.77 7.02 36.39
N GLY A 528 -12.40 7.59 37.53
CA GLY A 528 -12.50 6.94 38.85
C GLY A 528 -11.43 5.91 39.18
N TRP A 529 -10.61 5.46 38.22
CA TRP A 529 -9.52 4.52 38.46
C TRP A 529 -8.33 5.20 39.15
N GLN A 530 -7.58 4.45 39.94
CA GLN A 530 -6.46 4.97 40.73
C GLN A 530 -5.18 4.19 40.47
N PHE A 531 -4.03 4.83 40.60
CA PHE A 531 -2.71 4.19 40.50
C PHE A 531 -1.89 4.47 41.76
N GLU A 532 -1.45 3.41 42.43
CA GLU A 532 -0.56 3.48 43.59
C GLU A 532 0.85 3.03 43.17
N ALA A 533 1.79 3.97 43.19
CA ALA A 533 3.18 3.70 42.80
C ALA A 533 3.89 2.83 43.86
N ALA A 534 4.52 1.75 43.41
CA ALA A 534 5.39 0.92 44.24
C ALA A 534 6.74 1.63 44.49
N PRO A 535 7.40 1.41 45.65
CA PRO A 535 8.75 1.92 45.90
C PRO A 535 9.72 1.47 44.80
N ALA A 536 10.34 2.43 44.11
CA ALA A 536 11.02 2.17 42.85
C ALA A 536 12.27 1.27 43.00
N ALA A 537 12.35 0.24 42.15
CA ALA A 537 13.53 -0.62 42.03
C ALA A 537 14.57 -0.08 41.01
N SER A 538 14.19 0.87 40.14
CA SER A 538 15.08 1.59 39.23
C SER A 538 14.68 3.07 39.15
N SER A 539 15.60 3.94 38.74
CA SER A 539 15.36 5.39 38.66
C SER A 539 14.74 5.87 37.36
N THR A 540 14.49 4.99 36.37
CA THR A 540 14.10 5.42 35.01
C THR A 540 12.66 5.11 34.62
N GLY A 541 11.93 4.29 35.38
CA GLY A 541 10.55 3.89 35.06
C GLY A 541 9.62 3.98 36.26
N MET A 542 8.34 3.74 36.02
CA MET A 542 7.28 3.79 37.04
C MET A 542 6.59 2.44 37.11
N SER A 543 6.41 1.90 38.32
CA SER A 543 5.76 0.61 38.57
C SER A 543 4.76 0.77 39.71
N GLY A 544 3.62 0.08 39.65
CA GLY A 544 2.59 0.21 40.68
C GLY A 544 1.33 -0.58 40.35
N ARG A 545 0.32 -0.45 41.22
CA ARG A 545 -0.96 -1.14 41.08
C ARG A 545 -2.04 -0.16 40.61
N VAL A 546 -2.78 -0.55 39.57
CA VAL A 546 -4.03 0.11 39.18
C VAL A 546 -5.17 -0.53 39.95
N THR A 547 -6.02 0.30 40.56
CA THR A 547 -7.27 -0.10 41.21
C THR A 547 -8.45 0.40 40.37
N LEU A 548 -9.38 -0.49 40.05
CA LEU A 548 -10.57 -0.19 39.26
C LEU A 548 -11.57 0.63 40.08
N ALA A 549 -12.35 1.49 39.41
CA ALA A 549 -13.50 2.14 40.02
C ALA A 549 -14.57 1.12 40.42
N SER A 550 -15.23 1.31 41.56
CA SER A 550 -16.25 0.36 42.04
C SER A 550 -17.55 0.36 41.23
N ASP A 551 -17.71 1.31 40.30
CA ASP A 551 -18.80 1.43 39.33
C ASP A 551 -18.34 1.24 37.87
N ALA A 552 -17.13 0.69 37.68
CA ALA A 552 -16.63 0.27 36.36
C ALA A 552 -17.61 -0.71 35.69
N ARG A 553 -17.63 -0.71 34.35
CA ARG A 553 -18.57 -1.48 33.53
C ARG A 553 -17.82 -2.40 32.57
N ALA A 554 -18.48 -3.44 32.06
CA ALA A 554 -17.91 -4.23 30.97
C ALA A 554 -17.58 -3.32 29.77
N GLY A 555 -16.40 -3.52 29.18
CA GLY A 555 -15.91 -2.69 28.09
C GLY A 555 -14.41 -2.79 27.87
N HIS A 556 -13.94 -2.04 26.87
CA HIS A 556 -12.54 -1.91 26.53
C HIS A 556 -12.01 -0.55 26.98
N TYR A 557 -11.00 -0.58 27.85
CA TYR A 557 -10.34 0.59 28.43
C TYR A 557 -8.90 0.67 27.94
N ARG A 558 -8.32 1.88 27.92
CA ARG A 558 -6.94 2.08 27.49
C ARG A 558 -6.21 3.06 28.40
N ILE A 559 -5.08 2.63 28.96
CA ILE A 559 -4.18 3.50 29.74
C ILE A 559 -3.01 3.88 28.85
N HIS A 560 -2.73 5.19 28.73
CA HIS A 560 -1.55 5.72 28.06
C HIS A 560 -0.60 6.38 29.06
N ALA A 561 0.63 6.65 28.63
CA ALA A 561 1.63 7.38 29.39
C ALA A 561 2.08 8.68 28.70
N THR A 562 2.51 9.65 29.51
CA THR A 562 3.31 10.80 29.09
C THR A 562 4.58 10.90 29.92
N LEU A 563 5.64 11.44 29.33
CA LEU A 563 6.92 11.78 29.97
C LEU A 563 7.24 13.24 29.62
N ALA A 564 7.52 14.07 30.61
CA ALA A 564 7.69 15.53 30.42
C ALA A 564 6.54 16.17 29.62
N ASP A 565 5.31 15.73 29.90
CA ASP A 565 4.05 16.10 29.21
C ASP A 565 3.96 15.76 27.71
N GLU A 566 4.95 15.09 27.12
CA GLU A 566 4.87 14.51 25.77
C GLU A 566 4.36 13.05 25.80
N PRO A 567 3.53 12.59 24.84
CA PRO A 567 3.07 11.19 24.77
C PRO A 567 4.21 10.19 24.53
N VAL A 568 4.21 9.07 25.27
CA VAL A 568 5.16 7.96 25.05
C VAL A 568 4.71 7.11 23.86
N TYR A 569 5.66 6.64 23.05
CA TYR A 569 5.43 5.72 21.94
C TYR A 569 6.25 4.43 22.06
N THR A 570 5.61 3.31 21.78
CA THR A 570 6.28 2.01 21.61
C THR A 570 6.79 1.90 20.18
N ALA A 571 8.07 1.55 20.03
CA ALA A 571 8.68 1.22 18.74
C ALA A 571 8.51 -0.27 18.40
N GLN A 572 8.20 -0.58 17.15
CA GLN A 572 8.14 -1.94 16.61
C GLN A 572 8.91 -1.98 15.28
N GLU A 573 10.00 -2.75 15.22
CA GLU A 573 10.73 -3.00 13.97
C GLU A 573 10.00 -4.09 13.15
N LEU A 574 9.74 -3.79 11.88
CA LEU A 574 9.20 -4.73 10.89
C LEU A 574 10.27 -4.96 9.82
N ALA A 575 10.84 -6.16 9.79
CA ALA A 575 12.04 -6.46 8.99
C ALA A 575 12.01 -7.87 8.37
N TYR A 576 11.09 -8.08 7.42
CA TYR A 576 11.04 -9.30 6.60
C TYR A 576 11.91 -9.17 5.34
N ALA A 577 12.38 -10.30 4.80
CA ALA A 577 13.36 -10.31 3.71
C ALA A 577 12.84 -9.72 2.38
N HIS A 578 11.52 -9.79 2.16
CA HIS A 578 10.84 -9.38 0.93
C HIS A 578 10.37 -7.92 0.92
N ILE A 579 10.45 -7.19 2.04
CA ILE A 579 10.03 -5.78 2.16
C ILE A 579 11.20 -4.85 2.48
N ARG A 580 10.99 -3.53 2.50
CA ARG A 580 11.91 -2.60 3.17
C ARG A 580 11.71 -2.67 4.69
N ARG A 581 12.80 -2.67 5.44
CA ARG A 581 12.77 -2.48 6.91
C ARG A 581 12.06 -1.16 7.22
N GLN A 582 11.18 -1.19 8.19
CA GLN A 582 10.47 -0.01 8.69
C GLN A 582 10.28 -0.11 10.21
N THR A 583 10.20 1.04 10.87
CA THR A 583 9.91 1.12 12.31
C THR A 583 8.55 1.79 12.47
N ARG A 584 7.59 1.06 13.03
CA ARG A 584 6.29 1.61 13.42
C ARG A 584 6.40 2.19 14.82
N PHE A 585 5.92 3.42 15.01
CA PHE A 585 5.73 4.00 16.33
C PHE A 585 4.23 4.09 16.62
N SER A 586 3.78 3.49 17.71
CA SER A 586 2.40 3.64 18.18
C SER A 586 2.38 4.13 19.61
N ARG A 587 1.44 5.02 19.94
CA ARG A 587 1.30 5.56 21.30
C ARG A 587 1.25 4.40 22.30
N ALA A 588 2.15 4.42 23.29
CA ALA A 588 2.26 3.37 24.30
C ALA A 588 0.93 3.24 25.05
N ALA A 589 0.47 2.01 25.20
CA ALA A 589 -0.84 1.70 25.75
C ALA A 589 -0.79 0.38 26.54
N ALA A 590 -1.56 0.31 27.61
CA ALA A 590 -2.16 -0.95 28.06
C ALA A 590 -3.62 -0.97 27.58
N ASP A 591 -3.98 -1.98 26.81
CA ASP A 591 -5.37 -2.30 26.43
C ASP A 591 -5.97 -3.22 27.50
N ILE A 592 -7.08 -2.83 28.11
CA ILE A 592 -7.74 -3.59 29.18
C ILE A 592 -9.14 -3.98 28.74
N ALA A 593 -9.41 -5.28 28.64
CA ALA A 593 -10.76 -5.80 28.47
C ALA A 593 -11.33 -6.18 29.83
N LEU A 594 -12.31 -5.41 30.31
CA LEU A 594 -13.11 -5.74 31.48
C LEU A 594 -14.37 -6.45 30.99
N VAL A 595 -14.49 -7.74 31.27
CA VAL A 595 -15.49 -8.64 30.67
C VAL A 595 -16.49 -9.07 31.74
N ASP A 596 -17.78 -8.97 31.43
CA ASP A 596 -18.82 -9.63 32.22
C ASP A 596 -18.79 -11.14 31.90
N THR A 597 -18.42 -11.93 32.90
CA THR A 597 -18.27 -13.40 32.79
C THR A 597 -19.48 -14.14 33.38
N ALA A 598 -20.58 -13.44 33.70
CA ALA A 598 -21.78 -14.05 34.24
C ALA A 598 -22.29 -15.21 33.36
N GLY A 599 -22.25 -16.42 33.93
CA GLY A 599 -22.68 -17.64 33.25
C GLY A 599 -21.57 -18.45 32.57
N LEU A 600 -20.31 -18.00 32.57
CA LEU A 600 -19.16 -18.85 32.20
C LEU A 600 -18.75 -19.78 33.35
N ASP A 601 -18.91 -19.34 34.60
CA ASP A 601 -18.56 -20.11 35.79
C ASP A 601 -19.33 -21.43 35.86
N GLY A 602 -18.58 -22.54 35.84
CA GLY A 602 -19.12 -23.89 35.93
C GLY A 602 -19.54 -24.52 34.60
N LEU A 603 -19.44 -23.81 33.47
CA LEU A 603 -19.56 -24.43 32.14
C LEU A 603 -18.33 -25.27 31.80
N THR A 604 -18.58 -26.48 31.33
CA THR A 604 -17.58 -27.41 30.79
C THR A 604 -17.55 -27.31 29.27
N ILE A 605 -16.58 -26.58 28.72
CA ILE A 605 -16.43 -26.34 27.29
C ILE A 605 -15.47 -27.36 26.70
N GLY A 606 -15.96 -28.22 25.81
CA GLY A 606 -15.15 -29.07 24.96
C GLY A 606 -14.53 -28.26 23.82
N TRP A 607 -13.22 -28.11 23.81
CA TRP A 607 -12.49 -27.33 22.83
C TRP A 607 -11.79 -28.23 21.81
N ILE A 608 -12.12 -28.04 20.53
CA ILE A 608 -11.49 -28.74 19.42
C ILE A 608 -10.45 -27.79 18.81
N ASP A 609 -9.22 -27.88 19.30
CA ASP A 609 -8.14 -27.00 18.84
C ASP A 609 -7.77 -27.26 17.37
N GLY A 610 -7.68 -26.19 16.58
CA GLY A 610 -7.20 -26.20 15.20
C GLY A 610 -5.67 -26.18 15.08
N GLY A 611 -4.95 -25.90 16.18
CA GLY A 611 -3.49 -25.86 16.27
C GLY A 611 -2.86 -24.52 15.89
N VAL A 612 -3.64 -23.43 15.86
CA VAL A 612 -3.21 -22.11 15.32
C VAL A 612 -3.53 -20.92 16.21
N ASP A 613 -4.28 -21.09 17.29
CA ASP A 613 -4.68 -20.04 18.22
C ASP A 613 -4.75 -20.53 19.67
N GLU A 614 -4.76 -19.58 20.61
CA GLU A 614 -4.84 -19.85 22.05
C GLU A 614 -6.18 -19.36 22.63
N ALA A 615 -7.26 -19.30 21.84
CA ALA A 615 -8.54 -18.78 22.33
C ALA A 615 -9.09 -19.58 23.54
N HIS A 616 -8.77 -20.88 23.59
CA HIS A 616 -9.05 -21.75 24.73
C HIS A 616 -8.36 -21.30 26.03
N HIS A 617 -7.13 -20.75 25.97
CA HIS A 617 -6.41 -20.23 27.13
C HIS A 617 -7.16 -19.05 27.73
N TRP A 618 -7.58 -18.11 26.88
CA TRP A 618 -8.32 -16.91 27.29
C TRP A 618 -9.72 -17.23 27.83
N ALA A 619 -10.41 -18.21 27.26
CA ALA A 619 -11.67 -18.71 27.82
C ALA A 619 -11.49 -19.27 29.25
N GLY A 620 -10.39 -20.00 29.49
CA GLY A 620 -10.02 -20.45 30.84
C GLY A 620 -9.69 -19.30 31.81
N GLN A 621 -9.00 -18.25 31.35
CA GLN A 621 -8.77 -17.03 32.17
C GLN A 621 -10.06 -16.30 32.54
N LEU A 622 -11.14 -16.47 31.76
CA LEU A 622 -12.46 -15.90 32.03
C LEU A 622 -13.36 -16.78 32.92
N GLY A 623 -12.86 -17.90 33.45
CA GLY A 623 -13.57 -18.76 34.41
C GLY A 623 -14.19 -20.04 33.83
N ALA A 624 -14.16 -20.24 32.50
CA ALA A 624 -14.69 -21.46 31.89
C ALA A 624 -13.81 -22.69 32.18
N GLN A 625 -14.43 -23.87 32.37
CA GLN A 625 -13.71 -25.13 32.50
C GLN A 625 -13.46 -25.72 31.11
N ILE A 626 -12.20 -25.73 30.67
CA ILE A 626 -11.83 -26.17 29.32
C ILE A 626 -11.41 -27.64 29.32
N VAL A 627 -12.09 -28.44 28.50
CA VAL A 627 -11.72 -29.83 28.17
C VAL A 627 -11.18 -29.84 26.74
N GLN A 628 -9.89 -30.09 26.57
CA GLN A 628 -9.29 -30.24 25.24
C GLN A 628 -9.69 -31.58 24.63
N LEU A 629 -10.22 -31.56 23.40
CA LEU A 629 -10.69 -32.75 22.69
C LEU A 629 -9.68 -33.21 21.64
N ASP A 630 -9.23 -34.46 21.76
CA ASP A 630 -8.31 -35.08 20.82
C ASP A 630 -9.04 -35.75 19.63
N ASP A 631 -8.27 -36.31 18.70
CA ASP A 631 -8.84 -36.99 17.52
C ASP A 631 -9.56 -38.30 17.85
N SER A 632 -9.20 -38.95 18.97
CA SER A 632 -9.89 -40.13 19.49
C SER A 632 -11.25 -39.73 20.06
N ASP A 633 -11.33 -38.68 20.89
CA ASP A 633 -12.58 -38.18 21.47
C ASP A 633 -13.60 -37.82 20.37
N LEU A 634 -13.13 -37.14 19.33
CA LEU A 634 -13.88 -36.80 18.13
C LEU A 634 -14.38 -38.03 17.37
N GLN A 635 -13.56 -39.08 17.26
CA GLN A 635 -13.89 -40.30 16.52
C GLN A 635 -14.77 -41.28 17.32
N SER A 636 -14.73 -41.23 18.65
CA SER A 636 -15.60 -42.01 19.55
C SER A 636 -16.92 -41.31 19.86
N GLY A 637 -16.99 -39.98 19.73
CA GLY A 637 -18.15 -39.18 20.13
C GLY A 637 -18.20 -38.91 21.63
N SER A 638 -17.04 -38.79 22.28
CA SER A 638 -16.90 -38.63 23.73
C SER A 638 -17.23 -37.20 24.18
N PHE A 639 -18.51 -36.83 24.11
CA PHE A 639 -19.02 -35.49 24.44
C PHE A 639 -19.93 -35.45 25.69
N ASP A 640 -20.05 -36.57 26.40
CA ASP A 640 -20.85 -36.67 27.62
C ASP A 640 -20.29 -35.75 28.72
N GLY A 641 -21.16 -34.92 29.31
CA GLY A 641 -20.78 -33.98 30.38
C GLY A 641 -20.14 -32.67 29.90
N LEU A 642 -20.12 -32.41 28.60
CA LEU A 642 -19.82 -31.09 28.04
C LEU A 642 -21.11 -30.28 27.94
N ASP A 643 -21.04 -28.99 28.29
CA ASP A 643 -22.15 -28.04 28.14
C ASP A 643 -22.09 -27.28 26.80
N VAL A 644 -20.91 -27.16 26.19
CA VAL A 644 -20.65 -26.45 24.93
C VAL A 644 -19.52 -27.13 24.16
N LEU A 645 -19.66 -27.23 22.83
CA LEU A 645 -18.55 -27.56 21.92
C LEU A 645 -18.09 -26.32 21.15
N VAL A 646 -16.78 -26.02 21.20
CA VAL A 646 -16.15 -24.96 20.42
C VAL A 646 -15.13 -25.56 19.47
N ALA A 647 -15.25 -25.26 18.17
CA ALA A 647 -14.26 -25.65 17.16
C ALA A 647 -13.39 -24.47 16.76
N GLY A 648 -12.06 -24.63 16.85
CA GLY A 648 -11.09 -23.65 16.39
C GLY A 648 -11.17 -23.43 14.87
N VAL A 649 -10.73 -22.25 14.41
CA VAL A 649 -10.98 -21.75 13.03
C VAL A 649 -10.51 -22.73 11.93
N PHE A 650 -9.42 -23.47 12.17
CA PHE A 650 -8.86 -24.43 11.22
C PHE A 650 -9.26 -25.89 11.48
N ALA A 651 -9.94 -26.18 12.60
CA ALA A 651 -10.24 -27.55 13.03
C ALA A 651 -11.06 -28.34 12.00
N GLY A 652 -11.92 -27.68 11.21
CA GLY A 652 -12.66 -28.33 10.12
C GLY A 652 -11.78 -28.88 8.98
N GLY A 653 -10.56 -28.37 8.81
CA GLY A 653 -9.57 -28.82 7.82
C GLY A 653 -8.41 -29.62 8.42
N THR A 654 -8.04 -29.39 9.68
CA THR A 654 -6.90 -30.04 10.35
C THR A 654 -7.26 -31.20 11.27
N ARG A 655 -8.53 -31.31 11.70
CA ARG A 655 -9.03 -32.31 12.65
C ARG A 655 -10.23 -33.07 12.05
N PRO A 656 -10.63 -34.25 12.56
CA PRO A 656 -11.70 -35.08 11.97
C PRO A 656 -13.14 -34.56 12.19
N VAL A 657 -13.35 -33.26 12.46
CA VAL A 657 -14.64 -32.63 12.79
C VAL A 657 -15.76 -33.03 11.82
N ASN A 658 -15.49 -32.98 10.51
CA ASN A 658 -16.46 -33.36 9.47
C ASN A 658 -16.94 -34.82 9.58
N GLN A 659 -16.07 -35.74 10.00
CA GLN A 659 -16.43 -37.14 10.23
C GLN A 659 -17.19 -37.30 11.55
N SER A 660 -16.84 -36.51 12.55
CA SER A 660 -17.45 -36.45 13.88
C SER A 660 -18.84 -35.83 13.92
N MET A 661 -19.27 -35.13 12.86
CA MET A 661 -20.64 -34.60 12.74
C MET A 661 -21.73 -35.67 12.91
N ARG A 662 -21.41 -36.95 12.70
CA ARG A 662 -22.32 -38.09 12.99
C ARG A 662 -22.64 -38.29 14.47
N TYR A 663 -21.80 -37.75 15.37
CA TYR A 663 -21.98 -37.75 16.81
C TYR A 663 -22.39 -36.36 17.32
N ILE A 664 -21.78 -35.30 16.78
CA ILE A 664 -22.07 -33.91 17.16
C ILE A 664 -23.53 -33.53 16.86
N ARG A 665 -24.10 -33.96 15.72
CA ARG A 665 -25.53 -33.68 15.40
C ARG A 665 -26.50 -34.29 16.43
N PRO A 666 -26.45 -35.60 16.76
CA PRO A 666 -27.25 -36.16 17.85
C PRO A 666 -27.05 -35.48 19.21
N TRP A 667 -25.82 -35.03 19.54
CA TRP A 667 -25.52 -34.33 20.78
C TRP A 667 -26.21 -32.95 20.85
N ILE A 668 -26.15 -32.16 19.76
CA ILE A 668 -26.92 -30.91 19.62
C ILE A 668 -28.43 -31.18 19.69
N GLU A 669 -28.92 -32.21 19.00
CA GLU A 669 -30.34 -32.60 19.02
C GLU A 669 -30.82 -33.06 20.42
N ALA A 670 -29.89 -33.51 21.29
CA ALA A 670 -30.15 -33.86 22.67
C ALA A 670 -30.07 -32.67 23.65
N GLY A 671 -29.68 -31.48 23.18
CA GLY A 671 -29.64 -30.24 23.97
C GLY A 671 -28.25 -29.76 24.40
N GLY A 672 -27.18 -30.22 23.75
CA GLY A 672 -25.85 -29.57 23.77
C GLY A 672 -25.73 -28.42 22.78
#